data_AF-A0A7L9GBJ7-F1
#
_entry.id   AF-A0A7L9GBJ7-F1
#
_cell.length_a   1.000
_cell.length_b   1.000
_cell.length_c   1.000
_cell.angle_alpha   90.00
_cell.angle_beta   90.00
_cell.angle_gamma   90.00
#
_symmetry.space_group_name_H-M   'P 1'
#
loop_
_entity.id
_entity.type
_entity.pdbx_description
1 polymer ?
#
loop_
_entity_poly.entity_id
_entity_poly.type
_entity_poly.pdbx_seq_one_letter_code
_entity_poly.pdbx_strand_id
1 'polypeptide(L)'
;MPLRQLSIQWKITLLAGLCLAAIVTLLVGLSLYRMDHSSDLVKASSMQMLTEAAQSRIESQGEVQALNIRRQFMDAYQYGAGFARQVLFLREQAEKRFLDAFDLREDMTRQVRAALQANPDLLGLSLVFEPNALDNKDSLFAGKAALGSNETGRFALYWSQPRASQLTSMALPEHDMANTEIGPSGQPANTWWVCPRTSGKVCVVEPYFYDIDGQQVLMTSIVFPLAVNGKIIATLSIDINLNSLQALSQEASRSLYEGRTTVGILTPVGLLAGYSADASKLAQRFDQVDPVKGAELVRKLADGKLTILHDRQRLKVLAAFRPIPDAQPWGVLLDVPENALTGPAETLKQELDALNTSGTLLELSLGLAAAIVGLLLVWLMARGVTRPILGVAAMLKDIASGEGDLTRRLTYQKQDELGELAGWFNRFLDKLQPTIAEVKRSVQAARGTADQSSAIATETSAGMEQQYRQVDQVATASHEMSATAQDVARSAAQAAQAARDADQATREGLAVIDRTTSSIGALAANMSDTMAEIEGLAQNSEKIGSVLEVIRSIAEQTNLLALNAAIEAARAGEAGRGFAVVADEVRNLAQRTQESVEETRQVIEALQNGTREVVGAMDHSHRQAQGGVEQVGQAVTALQRIGQAVTVITDMNLQIASAAEEQSAVAEEINSNVATIRDVTESLSGQANESARVSQSLNSLANQQQALMDQFRV
;
A
#
# COMPACT_ATOMS: atom_id res chain seq x y z
N MET A 1 62.09 76.43 -7.37
CA MET A 1 63.53 76.45 -7.01
C MET A 1 64.26 75.40 -7.83
N PRO A 2 65.42 75.68 -8.44
CA PRO A 2 66.08 74.70 -9.32
C PRO A 2 66.70 73.58 -8.49
N LEU A 3 66.50 72.31 -8.89
CA LEU A 3 67.01 71.08 -8.25
C LEU A 3 68.56 71.00 -8.09
N ARG A 4 69.30 72.04 -8.48
CA ARG A 4 70.77 72.08 -8.45
C ARG A 4 71.37 72.51 -7.10
N GLN A 5 70.61 73.07 -6.15
CA GLN A 5 71.13 73.52 -4.84
C GLN A 5 70.78 72.63 -3.63
N LEU A 6 70.14 71.46 -3.84
CA LEU A 6 69.87 70.49 -2.77
C LEU A 6 71.08 69.56 -2.55
N SER A 7 71.41 69.28 -1.28
CA SER A 7 72.48 68.32 -0.91
C SER A 7 72.15 66.92 -1.43
N ILE A 8 73.17 66.10 -1.68
CA ILE A 8 73.02 64.71 -2.18
C ILE A 8 72.10 63.89 -1.27
N GLN A 9 72.13 64.15 0.04
CA GLN A 9 71.22 63.56 1.03
C GLN A 9 69.74 63.88 0.71
N TRP A 10 69.42 65.14 0.45
CA TRP A 10 68.06 65.57 0.10
C TRP A 10 67.60 65.07 -1.27
N LYS A 11 68.51 64.88 -2.22
CA LYS A 11 68.18 64.30 -3.53
C LYS A 11 67.85 62.82 -3.44
N ILE A 12 68.59 62.06 -2.62
CA ILE A 12 68.35 60.63 -2.43
C ILE A 12 67.10 60.40 -1.60
N THR A 13 66.88 61.15 -0.51
CA THR A 13 65.67 60.98 0.33
C THR A 13 64.40 61.38 -0.39
N LEU A 14 64.44 62.44 -1.21
CA LEU A 14 63.27 62.91 -1.95
C LEU A 14 62.93 62.00 -3.14
N LEU A 15 63.94 61.50 -3.87
CA LEU A 15 63.72 60.56 -4.98
C LEU A 15 63.31 59.16 -4.46
N ALA A 16 63.99 58.64 -3.43
CA ALA A 16 63.66 57.34 -2.83
C ALA A 16 62.33 57.36 -2.07
N GLY A 17 62.00 58.46 -1.39
CA GLY A 17 60.71 58.65 -0.73
C GLY A 17 59.55 58.71 -1.72
N LEU A 18 59.72 59.40 -2.87
CA LEU A 18 58.73 59.43 -3.94
C LEU A 18 58.56 58.07 -4.63
N CYS A 19 59.65 57.35 -4.88
CA CYS A 19 59.58 55.99 -5.43
C CYS A 19 58.91 55.00 -4.46
N LEU A 20 59.22 55.07 -3.16
CA LEU A 20 58.60 54.23 -2.14
C LEU A 20 57.09 54.52 -2.01
N ALA A 21 56.70 55.80 -1.95
CA ALA A 21 55.30 56.18 -1.89
C ALA A 21 54.55 55.68 -3.15
N ALA A 22 55.12 55.86 -4.34
CA ALA A 22 54.53 55.38 -5.58
C ALA A 22 54.36 53.84 -5.60
N ILE A 23 55.35 53.08 -5.13
CA ILE A 23 55.28 51.61 -5.06
C ILE A 23 54.25 51.13 -4.04
N VAL A 24 54.22 51.72 -2.83
CA VAL A 24 53.25 51.35 -1.79
C VAL A 24 51.82 51.69 -2.23
N THR A 25 51.60 52.88 -2.80
CA THR A 25 50.28 53.26 -3.32
C THR A 25 49.84 52.36 -4.48
N LEU A 26 50.76 51.99 -5.38
CA LEU A 26 50.46 51.08 -6.49
C LEU A 26 50.14 49.67 -6.00
N LEU A 27 50.92 49.12 -5.05
CA LEU A 27 50.71 47.77 -4.53
C LEU A 27 49.44 47.67 -3.69
N VAL A 28 49.19 48.63 -2.77
CA VAL A 28 47.96 48.68 -1.98
C VAL A 28 46.76 48.91 -2.90
N GLY A 29 46.87 49.82 -3.87
CA GLY A 29 45.81 50.05 -4.86
C GLY A 29 45.50 48.82 -5.71
N LEU A 30 46.51 48.06 -6.13
CA LEU A 30 46.34 46.84 -6.92
C LEU A 30 45.84 45.65 -6.08
N SER A 31 46.19 45.60 -4.79
CA SER A 31 45.63 44.63 -3.83
C SER A 31 44.16 44.90 -3.58
N LEU A 32 43.80 46.14 -3.24
CA LEU A 32 42.41 46.56 -3.03
C LEU A 32 41.56 46.33 -4.29
N TYR A 33 42.09 46.66 -5.48
CA TYR A 33 41.40 46.37 -6.74
C TYR A 33 41.19 44.87 -6.97
N ARG A 34 42.19 44.02 -6.67
CA ARG A 34 42.05 42.56 -6.80
C ARG A 34 41.08 41.98 -5.76
N MET A 35 41.11 42.48 -4.53
CA MET A 35 40.24 42.03 -3.44
C MET A 35 38.78 42.40 -3.72
N ASP A 36 38.52 43.63 -4.16
CA ASP A 36 37.20 44.10 -4.58
C ASP A 36 36.67 43.29 -5.78
N HIS A 37 37.48 43.15 -6.84
CA HIS A 37 37.09 42.40 -8.03
C HIS A 37 36.87 40.90 -7.76
N SER A 38 37.70 40.30 -6.90
CA SER A 38 37.55 38.90 -6.50
C SER A 38 36.34 38.70 -5.58
N SER A 39 36.08 39.64 -4.67
CA SER A 39 34.91 39.60 -3.78
C SER A 39 33.62 39.71 -4.60
N ASP A 40 33.56 40.64 -5.55
CA ASP A 40 32.43 40.81 -6.44
C ASP A 40 32.17 39.57 -7.31
N LEU A 41 33.24 38.98 -7.87
CA LEU A 41 33.11 37.76 -8.69
C LEU A 41 32.64 36.56 -7.86
N VAL A 42 33.19 36.36 -6.67
CA VAL A 42 32.78 35.28 -5.75
C VAL A 42 31.33 35.50 -5.31
N LYS A 43 30.97 36.72 -4.94
CA LYS A 43 29.60 37.10 -4.55
C LYS A 43 28.61 36.83 -5.68
N ALA A 44 28.89 37.29 -6.89
CA ALA A 44 28.03 37.07 -8.05
C ALA A 44 27.89 35.58 -8.38
N SER A 45 29.00 34.84 -8.43
CA SER A 45 29.00 33.40 -8.74
C SER A 45 28.28 32.57 -7.66
N SER A 46 28.55 32.82 -6.38
CA SER A 46 27.90 32.13 -5.26
C SER A 46 26.42 32.47 -5.18
N MET A 47 26.02 33.73 -5.37
CA MET A 47 24.61 34.12 -5.40
C MET A 47 23.86 33.46 -6.55
N GLN A 48 24.45 33.45 -7.75
CA GLN A 48 23.84 32.81 -8.91
C GLN A 48 23.67 31.30 -8.67
N MET A 49 24.73 30.61 -8.23
CA MET A 49 24.69 29.17 -7.97
C MET A 49 23.69 28.80 -6.87
N LEU A 50 23.63 29.57 -5.77
CA LEU A 50 22.68 29.32 -4.68
C LEU A 50 21.23 29.60 -5.11
N THR A 51 21.01 30.61 -5.93
CA THR A 51 19.67 30.94 -6.45
C THR A 51 19.19 29.87 -7.43
N GLU A 52 20.06 29.42 -8.34
CA GLU A 52 19.78 28.31 -9.27
C GLU A 52 19.51 27.00 -8.51
N ALA A 53 20.31 26.69 -7.48
CA ALA A 53 20.10 25.52 -6.63
C ALA A 53 18.79 25.62 -5.83
N ALA A 54 18.44 26.80 -5.31
CA ALA A 54 17.18 27.03 -4.61
C ALA A 54 15.98 26.88 -5.55
N GLN A 55 16.09 27.38 -6.79
CA GLN A 55 15.06 27.24 -7.82
C GLN A 55 14.87 25.77 -8.21
N SER A 56 15.95 25.05 -8.53
CA SER A 56 15.88 23.62 -8.86
C SER A 56 15.30 22.80 -7.69
N ARG A 57 15.66 23.13 -6.45
CA ARG A 57 15.09 22.49 -5.26
C ARG A 57 13.58 22.69 -5.16
N ILE A 58 13.06 23.91 -5.34
CA ILE A 58 11.61 24.15 -5.25
C ILE A 58 10.85 23.51 -6.43
N GLU A 59 11.47 23.43 -7.61
CA GLU A 59 10.93 22.67 -8.75
C GLU A 59 10.75 21.19 -8.39
N SER A 60 11.80 20.54 -7.87
CA SER A 60 11.72 19.15 -7.40
C SER A 60 10.70 18.97 -6.26
N GLN A 61 10.59 19.94 -5.35
CA GLN A 61 9.54 19.91 -4.31
C GLN A 61 8.14 19.98 -4.94
N GLY A 62 7.94 20.80 -5.97
CA GLY A 62 6.69 20.87 -6.71
C GLY A 62 6.30 19.50 -7.29
N GLU A 63 7.24 18.83 -7.94
CA GLU A 63 7.04 17.47 -8.47
C GLU A 63 6.74 16.45 -7.36
N VAL A 64 7.47 16.49 -6.24
CA VAL A 64 7.22 15.60 -5.09
C VAL A 64 5.82 15.80 -4.52
N GLN A 65 5.36 17.04 -4.35
CA GLN A 65 4.00 17.30 -3.88
C GLN A 65 2.94 16.85 -4.89
N ALA A 66 3.20 17.05 -6.19
CA ALA A 66 2.34 16.54 -7.25
C ALA A 66 2.25 15.01 -7.26
N LEU A 67 3.35 14.30 -7.01
CA LEU A 67 3.37 12.84 -6.86
C LEU A 67 2.59 12.38 -5.62
N ASN A 68 2.75 13.07 -4.49
CA ASN A 68 2.04 12.75 -3.24
C ASN A 68 0.52 12.88 -3.40
N ILE A 69 0.05 13.97 -4.00
CA ILE A 69 -1.38 14.20 -4.26
C ILE A 69 -1.89 13.21 -5.31
N ARG A 70 -1.12 12.97 -6.39
CA ARG A 70 -1.46 11.96 -7.40
C ARG A 70 -1.65 10.58 -6.78
N ARG A 71 -0.83 10.19 -5.80
CA ARG A 71 -0.95 8.90 -5.12
C ARG A 71 -2.34 8.72 -4.50
N GLN A 72 -2.86 9.73 -3.82
CA GLN A 72 -4.21 9.66 -3.22
C GLN A 72 -5.31 9.40 -4.26
N PHE A 73 -5.25 10.08 -5.42
CA PHE A 73 -6.21 9.83 -6.50
C PHE A 73 -6.01 8.44 -7.13
N MET A 74 -4.77 8.00 -7.30
CA MET A 74 -4.47 6.68 -7.87
C MET A 74 -4.88 5.54 -6.95
N ASP A 75 -4.71 5.68 -5.64
CA ASP A 75 -5.14 4.71 -4.63
C ASP A 75 -6.67 4.56 -4.67
N ALA A 76 -7.41 5.68 -4.71
CA ALA A 76 -8.86 5.69 -4.91
C ALA A 76 -9.26 5.09 -6.26
N TYR A 77 -8.53 5.40 -7.34
CA TYR A 77 -8.80 4.88 -8.68
C TYR A 77 -8.66 3.35 -8.76
N GLN A 78 -7.57 2.81 -8.22
CA GLN A 78 -7.31 1.37 -8.20
C GLN A 78 -8.36 0.63 -7.38
N TYR A 79 -8.72 1.19 -6.22
CA TYR A 79 -9.77 0.67 -5.36
C TYR A 79 -11.12 0.57 -6.10
N GLY A 80 -11.53 1.65 -6.77
CA GLY A 80 -12.78 1.68 -7.54
C GLY A 80 -12.78 0.76 -8.75
N ALA A 81 -11.67 0.67 -9.48
CA ALA A 81 -11.54 -0.26 -10.58
C ALA A 81 -11.69 -1.72 -10.12
N GLY A 82 -11.13 -2.07 -8.96
CA GLY A 82 -11.32 -3.38 -8.33
C GLY A 82 -12.77 -3.64 -7.96
N PHE A 83 -13.40 -2.71 -7.25
CA PHE A 83 -14.78 -2.85 -6.79
C PHE A 83 -15.78 -2.89 -7.96
N ALA A 84 -15.55 -2.11 -9.04
CA ALA A 84 -16.37 -2.16 -10.25
C ALA A 84 -16.40 -3.57 -10.88
N ARG A 85 -15.26 -4.27 -10.92
CA ARG A 85 -15.20 -5.67 -11.40
C ARG A 85 -15.98 -6.61 -10.48
N GLN A 86 -15.89 -6.42 -9.17
CA GLN A 86 -16.63 -7.22 -8.19
C GLN A 86 -18.15 -7.04 -8.35
N VAL A 87 -18.62 -5.81 -8.56
CA VAL A 87 -20.04 -5.52 -8.81
C VAL A 87 -20.53 -6.24 -10.07
N LEU A 88 -19.79 -6.15 -11.17
CA LEU A 88 -20.14 -6.84 -12.43
C LEU A 88 -20.17 -8.36 -12.24
N PHE A 89 -19.20 -8.92 -11.51
CA PHE A 89 -19.16 -10.34 -11.21
C PHE A 89 -20.37 -10.81 -10.39
N LEU A 90 -20.74 -10.08 -9.33
CA LEU A 90 -21.90 -10.42 -8.49
C LEU A 90 -23.20 -10.38 -9.29
N ARG A 91 -23.38 -9.37 -10.14
CA ARG A 91 -24.53 -9.28 -11.06
C ARG A 91 -24.57 -10.48 -12.02
N GLU A 92 -23.44 -10.80 -12.65
CA GLU A 92 -23.34 -11.93 -13.59
C GLU A 92 -23.65 -13.27 -12.91
N GLN A 93 -23.17 -13.48 -11.68
CA GLN A 93 -23.49 -14.67 -10.89
C GLN A 93 -24.98 -14.74 -10.57
N ALA A 94 -25.62 -13.63 -10.21
CA ALA A 94 -27.05 -13.62 -9.95
C ALA A 94 -27.87 -13.94 -11.21
N GLU A 95 -27.48 -13.41 -12.37
CA GLU A 95 -28.10 -13.75 -13.66
C GLU A 95 -27.93 -15.25 -14.00
N LYS A 96 -26.73 -15.82 -13.78
CA LYS A 96 -26.44 -17.22 -14.12
C LYS A 96 -27.00 -18.25 -13.13
N ARG A 97 -27.08 -17.89 -11.85
CA ARG A 97 -27.52 -18.79 -10.77
C ARG A 97 -28.96 -18.58 -10.34
N PHE A 98 -29.70 -17.70 -11.04
CA PHE A 98 -31.08 -17.34 -10.70
C PHE A 98 -31.23 -16.91 -9.24
N LEU A 99 -30.28 -16.11 -8.73
CA LEU A 99 -30.36 -15.58 -7.37
C LEU A 99 -31.61 -14.71 -7.25
N ASP A 100 -32.28 -14.76 -6.10
CA ASP A 100 -33.44 -13.91 -5.87
C ASP A 100 -33.03 -12.42 -5.86
N ALA A 101 -33.93 -11.56 -6.32
CA ALA A 101 -33.64 -10.13 -6.46
C ALA A 101 -33.51 -9.42 -5.10
N PHE A 102 -34.18 -9.91 -4.05
CA PHE A 102 -33.99 -9.38 -2.70
C PHE A 102 -32.58 -9.70 -2.21
N ASP A 103 -32.15 -10.95 -2.35
CA ASP A 103 -30.81 -11.40 -1.95
C ASP A 103 -29.73 -10.64 -2.71
N LEU A 104 -29.89 -10.46 -4.03
CA LEU A 104 -28.93 -9.70 -4.84
C LEU A 104 -28.79 -8.25 -4.36
N ARG A 105 -29.90 -7.54 -4.13
CA ARG A 105 -29.86 -6.14 -3.68
C ARG A 105 -29.34 -6.01 -2.27
N GLU A 106 -29.66 -6.95 -1.38
CA GLU A 106 -29.10 -7.00 -0.04
C GLU A 106 -27.58 -7.23 -0.08
N ASP A 107 -27.13 -8.23 -0.84
CA ASP A 107 -25.70 -8.52 -1.03
C ASP A 107 -24.97 -7.31 -1.60
N MET A 108 -25.54 -6.66 -2.63
CA MET A 108 -24.92 -5.48 -3.22
C MET A 108 -24.83 -4.32 -2.23
N THR A 109 -25.89 -4.10 -1.45
CA THR A 109 -25.90 -3.08 -0.38
C THR A 109 -24.84 -3.37 0.68
N ARG A 110 -24.71 -4.63 1.10
CA ARG A 110 -23.71 -5.09 2.06
C ARG A 110 -22.29 -4.91 1.54
N GLN A 111 -22.06 -5.22 0.26
CA GLN A 111 -20.75 -5.11 -0.39
C GLN A 111 -20.30 -3.66 -0.54
N VAL A 112 -21.19 -2.74 -0.96
CA VAL A 112 -20.87 -1.30 -1.01
C VAL A 112 -20.50 -0.77 0.37
N ARG A 113 -21.27 -1.14 1.40
CA ARG A 113 -20.96 -0.77 2.79
C ARG A 113 -19.60 -1.31 3.25
N ALA A 114 -19.35 -2.61 3.03
CA ALA A 114 -18.13 -3.27 3.45
C ALA A 114 -16.90 -2.70 2.73
N ALA A 115 -17.03 -2.36 1.44
CA ALA A 115 -16.00 -1.71 0.66
C ALA A 115 -15.64 -0.34 1.26
N LEU A 116 -16.63 0.54 1.47
CA LEU A 116 -16.37 1.85 2.06
C LEU A 116 -15.73 1.73 3.47
N GLN A 117 -16.24 0.81 4.29
CA GLN A 117 -15.70 0.56 5.64
C GLN A 117 -14.23 0.10 5.63
N ALA A 118 -13.81 -0.64 4.59
CA ALA A 118 -12.44 -1.14 4.46
C ALA A 118 -11.44 -0.05 4.03
N ASN A 119 -11.91 1.11 3.58
CA ASN A 119 -11.05 2.21 3.12
C ASN A 119 -11.44 3.55 3.79
N PRO A 120 -10.84 3.89 4.95
CA PRO A 120 -11.20 5.08 5.72
C PRO A 120 -10.80 6.40 5.04
N ASP A 121 -9.96 6.37 4.00
CA ASP A 121 -9.53 7.58 3.28
C ASP A 121 -10.58 8.07 2.26
N LEU A 122 -11.58 7.24 1.94
CA LEU A 122 -12.68 7.59 1.05
C LEU A 122 -13.79 8.30 1.81
N LEU A 123 -14.41 9.32 1.20
CA LEU A 123 -15.59 9.98 1.77
C LEU A 123 -16.83 9.13 1.58
N GLY A 124 -17.00 8.58 0.38
CA GLY A 124 -18.23 7.89 0.00
C GLY A 124 -18.06 7.00 -1.22
N LEU A 125 -19.00 6.09 -1.36
CA LEU A 125 -19.07 5.11 -2.44
C LEU A 125 -20.52 5.06 -2.93
N SER A 126 -20.75 5.39 -4.19
CA SER A 126 -22.08 5.32 -4.80
C SER A 126 -22.13 4.27 -5.90
N LEU A 127 -23.20 3.49 -5.97
CA LEU A 127 -23.45 2.52 -7.02
C LEU A 127 -24.86 2.72 -7.56
N VAL A 128 -24.94 3.10 -8.83
CA VAL A 128 -26.20 3.46 -9.48
C VAL A 128 -26.34 2.68 -10.78
N PHE A 129 -27.36 1.85 -10.89
CA PHE A 129 -27.70 1.13 -12.12
C PHE A 129 -28.62 1.96 -13.00
N GLU A 130 -28.55 1.75 -14.32
CA GLU A 130 -29.61 2.18 -15.23
C GLU A 130 -30.95 1.53 -14.83
N PRO A 131 -32.10 2.13 -15.18
CA PRO A 131 -33.41 1.51 -14.96
C PRO A 131 -33.45 0.05 -15.41
N ASN A 132 -33.88 -0.83 -14.51
CA ASN A 132 -34.00 -2.28 -14.68
C ASN A 132 -32.70 -3.01 -15.04
N ALA A 133 -31.52 -2.38 -14.92
CA ALA A 133 -30.28 -2.97 -15.38
C ALA A 133 -29.61 -3.93 -14.39
N LEU A 134 -29.97 -3.86 -13.09
CA LEU A 134 -29.45 -4.78 -12.08
C LEU A 134 -30.09 -6.17 -12.20
N ASP A 135 -31.43 -6.24 -12.14
CA ASP A 135 -32.20 -7.48 -12.01
C ASP A 135 -33.56 -7.47 -12.76
N ASN A 136 -33.81 -6.42 -13.56
CA ASN A 136 -35.06 -6.19 -14.30
C ASN A 136 -36.33 -6.18 -13.42
N LYS A 137 -36.21 -5.80 -12.14
CA LYS A 137 -37.29 -5.86 -11.14
C LYS A 137 -37.44 -4.57 -10.32
N ASP A 138 -37.00 -3.42 -10.82
CA ASP A 138 -37.01 -2.15 -10.08
C ASP A 138 -38.38 -1.84 -9.43
N SER A 139 -39.49 -2.11 -10.14
CA SER A 139 -40.84 -1.86 -9.63
C SER A 139 -41.18 -2.57 -8.31
N LEU A 140 -40.50 -3.67 -7.97
CA LEU A 140 -40.69 -4.40 -6.71
C LEU A 140 -39.97 -3.74 -5.52
N PHE A 141 -39.07 -2.79 -5.79
CA PHE A 141 -38.17 -2.16 -4.82
C PHE A 141 -38.38 -0.65 -4.67
N ALA A 142 -39.44 -0.09 -5.25
CA ALA A 142 -39.77 1.32 -5.09
C ALA A 142 -39.86 1.72 -3.60
N GLY A 143 -39.05 2.71 -3.21
CA GLY A 143 -38.97 3.22 -1.83
C GLY A 143 -38.26 2.31 -0.82
N LYS A 144 -37.62 1.20 -1.26
CA LYS A 144 -36.90 0.28 -0.38
C LYS A 144 -35.45 0.73 -0.17
N ALA A 145 -35.25 1.85 0.51
CA ALA A 145 -33.93 2.44 0.74
C ALA A 145 -32.94 1.49 1.46
N ALA A 146 -33.43 0.63 2.36
CA ALA A 146 -32.60 -0.37 3.05
C ALA A 146 -31.96 -1.41 2.10
N LEU A 147 -32.51 -1.57 0.89
CA LEU A 147 -31.99 -2.44 -0.18
C LEU A 147 -31.37 -1.60 -1.32
N GLY A 148 -30.87 -0.41 -1.00
CA GLY A 148 -30.20 0.48 -1.95
C GLY A 148 -31.08 0.97 -3.10
N SER A 149 -32.40 0.93 -2.93
CA SER A 149 -33.37 1.23 -4.00
C SER A 149 -34.08 2.56 -3.75
N ASN A 150 -34.12 3.43 -4.77
CA ASN A 150 -34.69 4.76 -4.66
C ASN A 150 -36.23 4.78 -4.83
N GLU A 151 -36.83 5.96 -4.94
CA GLU A 151 -38.29 6.17 -5.04
C GLU A 151 -38.93 5.51 -6.26
N THR A 152 -38.18 5.27 -7.33
CA THR A 152 -38.65 4.54 -8.52
C THR A 152 -38.31 3.05 -8.47
N GLY A 153 -37.53 2.65 -7.47
CA GLY A 153 -37.05 1.29 -7.28
C GLY A 153 -35.78 0.96 -8.05
N ARG A 154 -35.16 1.94 -8.73
CA ARG A 154 -33.81 1.81 -9.28
C ARG A 154 -32.83 1.52 -8.16
N PHE A 155 -31.89 0.61 -8.38
CA PHE A 155 -30.75 0.45 -7.48
C PHE A 155 -29.81 1.66 -7.62
N ALA A 156 -29.87 2.54 -6.64
CA ALA A 156 -29.13 3.80 -6.59
C ALA A 156 -28.72 4.02 -5.14
N LEU A 157 -27.61 3.42 -4.74
CA LEU A 157 -27.16 3.39 -3.35
C LEU A 157 -25.97 4.34 -3.18
N TYR A 158 -25.98 5.09 -2.09
CA TYR A 158 -24.83 5.84 -1.62
C TYR A 158 -24.53 5.49 -0.16
N TRP A 159 -23.29 5.13 0.10
CA TRP A 159 -22.73 5.07 1.45
C TRP A 159 -21.70 6.18 1.60
N SER A 160 -21.68 6.83 2.76
CA SER A 160 -20.71 7.85 3.10
C SER A 160 -20.18 7.66 4.52
N GLN A 161 -18.99 8.19 4.79
CA GLN A 161 -18.37 8.23 6.11
C GLN A 161 -17.80 9.63 6.37
N PRO A 162 -18.67 10.64 6.61
CA PRO A 162 -18.23 12.03 6.81
C PRO A 162 -17.31 12.19 8.04
N ARG A 163 -17.36 11.23 8.98
CA ARG A 163 -16.38 11.03 10.04
C ARG A 163 -15.89 9.59 10.00
N ALA A 164 -14.61 9.38 10.28
CA ALA A 164 -14.00 8.05 10.30
C ALA A 164 -14.84 7.07 11.15
N SER A 165 -15.16 5.91 10.59
CA SER A 165 -15.95 4.84 11.21
C SER A 165 -17.44 5.17 11.49
N GLN A 166 -17.96 6.30 11.02
CA GLN A 166 -19.39 6.63 11.09
C GLN A 166 -20.02 6.53 9.69
N LEU A 167 -20.51 5.35 9.36
CA LEU A 167 -21.15 5.08 8.06
C LEU A 167 -22.61 5.52 8.05
N THR A 168 -23.00 6.30 7.05
CA THR A 168 -24.40 6.64 6.74
C THR A 168 -24.74 6.23 5.31
N SER A 169 -26.01 5.93 5.06
CA SER A 169 -26.47 5.45 3.76
C SER A 169 -27.70 6.21 3.30
N MET A 170 -27.81 6.46 2.01
CA MET A 170 -29.02 6.96 1.39
C MET A 170 -29.27 6.28 0.04
N ALA A 171 -30.54 6.17 -0.34
CA ALA A 171 -30.91 5.84 -1.71
C ALA A 171 -30.94 7.13 -2.53
N LEU A 172 -30.10 7.21 -3.55
CA LEU A 172 -29.93 8.39 -4.39
C LEU A 172 -31.21 8.66 -5.20
N PRO A 173 -31.88 9.80 -4.97
CA PRO A 173 -33.13 10.13 -5.64
C PRO A 173 -32.93 10.45 -7.12
N GLU A 174 -33.97 10.24 -7.94
CA GLU A 174 -33.94 10.58 -9.37
C GLU A 174 -33.72 12.07 -9.61
N HIS A 175 -34.18 12.93 -8.69
CA HIS A 175 -33.97 14.37 -8.84
C HIS A 175 -32.49 14.78 -8.84
N ASP A 176 -31.61 14.01 -8.18
CA ASP A 176 -30.18 14.33 -8.09
C ASP A 176 -29.49 13.99 -9.40
N MET A 177 -29.86 12.84 -9.97
CA MET A 177 -29.43 12.41 -11.28
C MET A 177 -29.98 13.30 -12.40
N ALA A 178 -31.10 13.98 -12.17
CA ALA A 178 -31.70 14.96 -13.08
C ALA A 178 -31.26 16.41 -12.80
N ASN A 179 -30.48 16.67 -11.74
CA ASN A 179 -30.14 18.03 -11.34
C ASN A 179 -29.07 18.63 -12.26
N THR A 180 -29.50 19.57 -13.11
CA THR A 180 -28.61 20.29 -14.04
C THR A 180 -28.24 21.70 -13.56
N GLU A 181 -28.43 22.02 -12.28
CA GLU A 181 -27.95 23.28 -11.70
C GLU A 181 -26.44 23.40 -11.88
N ILE A 182 -25.96 24.59 -12.24
CA ILE A 182 -24.55 24.81 -12.55
C ILE A 182 -23.80 25.12 -11.26
N GLY A 183 -22.83 24.25 -10.94
CA GLY A 183 -21.94 24.41 -9.79
C GLY A 183 -20.80 25.40 -10.03
N PRO A 184 -19.90 25.57 -9.04
CA PRO A 184 -18.78 26.50 -9.11
C PRO A 184 -17.78 26.18 -10.23
N SER A 185 -17.73 24.94 -10.69
CA SER A 185 -16.89 24.49 -11.82
C SER A 185 -17.43 24.90 -13.19
N GLY A 186 -18.66 25.42 -13.27
CA GLY A 186 -19.37 25.64 -14.52
C GLY A 186 -19.97 24.35 -15.11
N GLN A 187 -19.87 23.21 -14.41
CA GLN A 187 -20.46 21.94 -14.81
C GLN A 187 -21.82 21.72 -14.10
N PRO A 188 -22.76 21.00 -14.71
CA PRO A 188 -24.00 20.57 -14.07
C PRO A 188 -23.76 19.74 -12.79
N ALA A 189 -24.60 19.88 -11.77
CA ALA A 189 -24.49 19.17 -10.50
C ALA A 189 -24.49 17.64 -10.67
N ASN A 190 -25.25 17.12 -11.64
CA ASN A 190 -25.28 15.70 -11.99
C ASN A 190 -24.13 15.21 -12.88
N THR A 191 -23.03 15.97 -13.01
CA THR A 191 -21.88 15.56 -13.85
C THR A 191 -21.28 14.22 -13.40
N TRP A 192 -21.31 13.93 -12.09
CA TRP A 192 -20.88 12.63 -11.56
C TRP A 192 -21.69 11.46 -12.15
N TRP A 193 -22.96 11.66 -12.49
CA TRP A 193 -23.80 10.66 -13.14
C TRP A 193 -23.62 10.64 -14.66
N VAL A 194 -23.63 11.82 -15.29
CA VAL A 194 -23.69 11.94 -16.76
C VAL A 194 -22.35 11.66 -17.42
N CYS A 195 -21.24 12.14 -16.86
CA CYS A 195 -19.91 12.05 -17.48
C CYS A 195 -19.48 10.63 -17.88
N PRO A 196 -19.50 9.62 -16.98
CA PRO A 196 -19.08 8.26 -17.33
C PRO A 196 -20.06 7.60 -18.31
N ARG A 197 -21.36 7.92 -18.22
CA ARG A 197 -22.40 7.40 -19.12
C ARG A 197 -22.23 7.88 -20.55
N THR A 198 -21.92 9.16 -20.75
CA THR A 198 -21.80 9.76 -22.09
C THR A 198 -20.42 9.51 -22.71
N SER A 199 -19.37 9.52 -21.90
CA SER A 199 -18.00 9.34 -22.39
C SER A 199 -17.60 7.87 -22.55
N GLY A 200 -18.23 6.96 -21.79
CA GLY A 200 -17.81 5.57 -21.68
C GLY A 200 -16.44 5.40 -21.00
N LYS A 201 -15.91 6.45 -20.37
CA LYS A 201 -14.59 6.47 -19.70
C LYS A 201 -14.73 6.83 -18.23
N VAL A 202 -13.69 6.53 -17.44
CA VAL A 202 -13.60 6.98 -16.05
C VAL A 202 -13.45 8.50 -16.04
N CYS A 203 -14.24 9.18 -15.21
CA CYS A 203 -14.21 10.63 -15.07
C CYS A 203 -13.66 11.04 -13.70
N VAL A 204 -12.94 12.17 -13.65
CA VAL A 204 -12.67 12.89 -12.40
C VAL A 204 -13.50 14.17 -12.43
N VAL A 205 -14.47 14.26 -11.53
CA VAL A 205 -15.43 15.37 -11.48
C VAL A 205 -14.79 16.56 -10.77
N GLU A 206 -14.99 17.75 -11.32
CA GLU A 206 -14.55 19.00 -10.67
C GLU A 206 -15.18 19.15 -9.27
N PRO A 207 -14.54 19.84 -8.32
CA PRO A 207 -15.09 20.07 -6.99
C PRO A 207 -16.53 20.59 -7.02
N TYR A 208 -17.41 19.89 -6.31
CA TYR A 208 -18.83 20.22 -6.22
C TYR A 208 -19.37 20.00 -4.81
N PHE A 209 -20.42 20.72 -4.46
CA PHE A 209 -21.14 20.53 -3.20
C PHE A 209 -22.20 19.45 -3.38
N TYR A 210 -22.30 18.57 -2.39
CA TYR A 210 -23.34 17.56 -2.32
C TYR A 210 -23.92 17.52 -0.90
N ASP A 211 -25.23 17.30 -0.79
CA ASP A 211 -25.90 17.21 0.49
C ASP A 211 -25.77 15.79 1.07
N ILE A 212 -25.14 15.67 2.23
CA ILE A 212 -25.06 14.42 2.99
C ILE A 212 -25.67 14.69 4.36
N ASP A 213 -26.82 14.06 4.65
CA ASP A 213 -27.54 14.21 5.92
C ASP A 213 -27.83 15.68 6.30
N GLY A 214 -28.18 16.53 5.32
CA GLY A 214 -28.46 17.95 5.52
C GLY A 214 -27.21 18.84 5.66
N GLN A 215 -26.02 18.29 5.43
CA GLN A 215 -24.76 19.02 5.41
C GLN A 215 -24.22 19.12 3.99
N GLN A 216 -23.91 20.34 3.55
CA GLN A 216 -23.22 20.57 2.30
C GLN A 216 -21.75 20.16 2.45
N VAL A 217 -21.40 19.03 1.82
CA VAL A 217 -20.03 18.51 1.80
C VAL A 217 -19.41 18.84 0.46
N LEU A 218 -18.22 19.44 0.50
CA LEU A 218 -17.45 19.73 -0.70
C LEU A 218 -16.56 18.52 -1.04
N MET A 219 -16.71 17.99 -2.26
CA MET A 219 -16.03 16.77 -2.69
C MET A 219 -15.64 16.80 -4.18
N THR A 220 -14.77 15.88 -4.56
CA THR A 220 -14.48 15.51 -5.95
C THR A 220 -14.66 14.01 -6.08
N SER A 221 -14.97 13.52 -7.27
CA SER A 221 -15.33 12.11 -7.45
C SER A 221 -14.63 11.49 -8.63
N ILE A 222 -14.17 10.25 -8.45
CA ILE A 222 -13.71 9.38 -9.53
C ILE A 222 -14.87 8.45 -9.88
N VAL A 223 -15.40 8.56 -11.09
CA VAL A 223 -16.61 7.84 -11.49
C VAL A 223 -16.33 6.87 -12.62
N PHE A 224 -16.66 5.60 -12.39
CA PHE A 224 -16.41 4.48 -13.28
C PHE A 224 -17.69 4.10 -14.04
N PRO A 225 -17.65 4.01 -15.37
CA PRO A 225 -18.72 3.37 -16.13
C PRO A 225 -18.59 1.85 -16.01
N LEU A 226 -19.68 1.17 -15.65
CA LEU A 226 -19.78 -0.28 -15.63
C LEU A 226 -20.54 -0.73 -16.88
N ALA A 227 -19.85 -1.44 -17.77
CA ALA A 227 -20.38 -1.83 -19.07
C ALA A 227 -20.53 -3.36 -19.19
N VAL A 228 -21.60 -3.79 -19.84
CA VAL A 228 -21.80 -5.18 -20.27
C VAL A 228 -22.08 -5.15 -21.78
N ASN A 229 -21.32 -5.92 -22.56
CA ASN A 229 -21.41 -5.96 -24.02
C ASN A 229 -21.36 -4.57 -24.69
N GLY A 230 -20.52 -3.67 -24.16
CA GLY A 230 -20.37 -2.31 -24.68
C GLY A 230 -21.48 -1.31 -24.30
N LYS A 231 -22.51 -1.74 -23.57
CA LYS A 231 -23.56 -0.86 -23.03
C LYS A 231 -23.27 -0.55 -21.56
N ILE A 232 -23.26 0.73 -21.20
CA ILE A 232 -23.18 1.16 -19.80
C ILE A 232 -24.48 0.78 -19.09
N ILE A 233 -24.35 0.02 -17.99
CA ILE A 233 -25.47 -0.49 -17.19
C ILE A 233 -25.47 0.07 -15.76
N ALA A 234 -24.34 0.62 -15.31
CA ALA A 234 -24.21 1.25 -14.01
C ALA A 234 -23.06 2.26 -13.98
N THR A 235 -23.05 3.10 -12.96
CA THR A 235 -21.93 3.95 -12.58
C THR A 235 -21.55 3.68 -11.13
N LEU A 236 -20.26 3.61 -10.88
CA LEU A 236 -19.69 3.55 -9.53
C LEU A 236 -18.94 4.86 -9.27
N SER A 237 -19.29 5.61 -8.22
CA SER A 237 -18.55 6.80 -7.79
C SER A 237 -17.72 6.50 -6.55
N ILE A 238 -16.47 6.95 -6.54
CA ILE A 238 -15.67 7.11 -5.33
C ILE A 238 -15.52 8.59 -5.05
N ASP A 239 -15.99 9.02 -3.89
CA ASP A 239 -15.93 10.41 -3.48
C ASP A 239 -14.74 10.65 -2.55
N ILE A 240 -14.03 11.73 -2.82
CA ILE A 240 -12.86 12.19 -2.06
C ILE A 240 -13.23 13.51 -1.40
N ASN A 241 -13.06 13.57 -0.07
CA ASN A 241 -13.33 14.76 0.71
C ASN A 241 -12.31 15.86 0.38
N LEU A 242 -12.76 17.07 0.01
CA LEU A 242 -11.82 18.18 -0.22
C LEU A 242 -11.11 18.61 1.06
N ASN A 243 -11.65 18.34 2.25
CA ASN A 243 -10.94 18.56 3.50
C ASN A 243 -9.66 17.71 3.61
N SER A 244 -9.64 16.52 3.00
CA SER A 244 -8.44 15.67 2.95
C SER A 244 -7.38 16.28 2.04
N LEU A 245 -7.78 16.79 0.87
CA LEU A 245 -6.89 17.51 -0.06
C LEU A 245 -6.39 18.84 0.56
N GLN A 246 -7.24 19.54 1.29
CA GLN A 246 -6.89 20.71 2.08
C GLN A 246 -5.84 20.39 3.16
N ALA A 247 -6.02 19.28 3.88
CA ALA A 247 -5.05 18.83 4.89
C ALA A 247 -3.69 18.52 4.26
N LEU A 248 -3.65 17.88 3.09
CA LEU A 248 -2.41 17.65 2.34
C LEU A 248 -1.72 18.96 1.96
N SER A 249 -2.48 19.93 1.47
CA SER A 249 -1.96 21.27 1.13
C SER A 249 -1.38 21.97 2.36
N GLN A 250 -2.04 21.91 3.51
CA GLN A 250 -1.56 22.49 4.77
C GLN A 250 -0.32 21.78 5.33
N GLU A 251 -0.26 20.45 5.23
CA GLU A 251 0.91 19.66 5.64
C GLU A 251 2.12 19.94 4.74
N ALA A 252 1.91 20.00 3.43
CA ALA A 252 2.94 20.39 2.47
C ALA A 252 3.46 21.81 2.76
N SER A 253 2.58 22.75 3.07
CA SER A 253 2.96 24.11 3.47
C SER A 253 3.83 24.12 4.71
N ARG A 254 3.45 23.40 5.78
CA ARG A 254 4.20 23.30 7.04
C ARG A 254 5.61 22.70 6.86
N SER A 255 5.76 21.72 5.97
CA SER A 255 7.04 21.04 5.70
C SER A 255 7.97 21.83 4.77
N LEU A 256 7.45 22.81 4.02
CA LEU A 256 8.21 23.57 3.03
C LEU A 256 8.60 24.97 3.56
N TYR A 257 9.92 25.21 3.64
CA TYR A 257 10.51 26.50 4.00
C TYR A 257 9.91 27.09 5.30
N GLU A 258 9.86 26.29 6.36
CA GLU A 258 9.36 26.69 7.69
C GLU A 258 7.92 27.24 7.67
N GLY A 259 7.05 26.69 6.81
CA GLY A 259 5.66 27.15 6.71
C GLY A 259 5.46 28.39 5.82
N ARG A 260 6.52 28.89 5.18
CA ARG A 260 6.47 30.13 4.40
C ARG A 260 5.99 29.92 2.95
N THR A 261 5.86 28.68 2.52
CA THR A 261 5.32 28.30 1.20
C THR A 261 3.81 28.15 1.27
N THR A 262 3.08 28.87 0.41
CA THR A 262 1.66 28.61 0.18
C THR A 262 1.51 27.50 -0.85
N VAL A 263 0.69 26.50 -0.55
CA VAL A 263 0.46 25.35 -1.43
C VAL A 263 -0.98 25.38 -1.92
N GLY A 264 -1.19 25.31 -3.23
CA GLY A 264 -2.51 25.20 -3.85
C GLY A 264 -2.64 23.89 -4.64
N ILE A 265 -3.82 23.29 -4.63
CA ILE A 265 -4.18 22.17 -5.52
C ILE A 265 -5.22 22.73 -6.49
N LEU A 266 -4.85 22.80 -7.75
CA LEU A 266 -5.64 23.39 -8.83
C LEU A 266 -6.24 22.31 -9.70
N THR A 267 -7.50 22.48 -10.05
CA THR A 267 -8.18 21.61 -11.00
C THR A 267 -8.03 22.12 -12.44
N PRO A 268 -8.38 21.34 -13.47
CA PRO A 268 -8.24 21.73 -14.87
C PRO A 268 -8.96 23.04 -15.22
N VAL A 269 -10.13 23.30 -14.62
CA VAL A 269 -10.85 24.58 -14.82
C VAL A 269 -10.38 25.69 -13.88
N GLY A 270 -9.38 25.43 -13.05
CA GLY A 270 -8.75 26.38 -12.14
C GLY A 270 -9.45 26.53 -10.79
N LEU A 271 -10.26 25.57 -10.34
CA LEU A 271 -10.79 25.60 -8.97
C LEU A 271 -9.71 25.20 -7.97
N LEU A 272 -9.81 25.73 -6.75
CA LEU A 272 -8.99 25.29 -5.62
C LEU A 272 -9.61 24.05 -4.98
N ALA A 273 -8.93 22.91 -5.11
CA ALA A 273 -9.24 21.68 -4.38
C ALA A 273 -8.49 21.56 -3.03
N GLY A 274 -7.49 22.41 -2.83
CA GLY A 274 -6.71 22.56 -1.59
C GLY A 274 -5.99 23.90 -1.62
N TYR A 275 -5.95 24.63 -0.51
CA TYR A 275 -5.26 25.91 -0.41
C TYR A 275 -4.78 26.19 1.01
N SER A 276 -3.47 26.10 1.22
CA SER A 276 -2.89 26.10 2.57
C SER A 276 -3.05 27.44 3.29
N ALA A 277 -3.13 28.55 2.55
CA ALA A 277 -3.26 29.88 3.12
C ALA A 277 -4.66 30.19 3.64
N ASP A 278 -5.72 29.64 3.01
CA ASP A 278 -7.10 29.95 3.38
C ASP A 278 -8.08 28.88 2.88
N ALA A 279 -8.57 28.02 3.78
CA ALA A 279 -9.53 26.97 3.44
C ALA A 279 -10.90 27.52 2.96
N SER A 280 -11.23 28.78 3.23
CA SER A 280 -12.48 29.39 2.74
C SER A 280 -12.48 29.63 1.23
N LYS A 281 -11.31 29.49 0.57
CA LYS A 281 -11.14 29.64 -0.88
C LYS A 281 -11.37 28.36 -1.67
N LEU A 282 -11.65 27.24 -1.01
CA LEU A 282 -11.97 25.99 -1.70
C LEU A 282 -13.15 26.18 -2.66
N ALA A 283 -13.08 25.52 -3.81
CA ALA A 283 -14.01 25.65 -4.94
C ALA A 283 -14.16 27.06 -5.54
N GLN A 284 -13.34 28.04 -5.15
CA GLN A 284 -13.23 29.31 -5.87
C GLN A 284 -12.24 29.19 -7.02
N ARG A 285 -12.45 29.96 -8.08
CA ARG A 285 -11.50 30.00 -9.20
C ARG A 285 -10.23 30.74 -8.80
N PHE A 286 -9.08 30.14 -9.12
CA PHE A 286 -7.79 30.68 -8.75
C PHE A 286 -7.45 32.01 -9.43
N ASP A 287 -8.01 32.29 -10.61
CA ASP A 287 -7.90 33.59 -11.28
C ASP A 287 -8.58 34.74 -10.51
N GLN A 288 -9.53 34.43 -9.64
CA GLN A 288 -10.13 35.41 -8.71
C GLN A 288 -9.34 35.54 -7.41
N VAL A 289 -8.70 34.46 -6.97
CA VAL A 289 -7.86 34.43 -5.76
C VAL A 289 -6.50 35.09 -6.00
N ASP A 290 -5.93 34.89 -7.18
CA ASP A 290 -4.71 35.54 -7.68
C ASP A 290 -5.02 36.28 -9.01
N PRO A 291 -5.44 37.56 -8.92
CA PRO A 291 -5.77 38.35 -10.10
C PRO A 291 -4.56 38.68 -10.99
N VAL A 292 -3.32 38.48 -10.52
CA VAL A 292 -2.11 38.89 -11.25
C VAL A 292 -1.64 37.77 -12.15
N LYS A 293 -1.47 36.56 -11.61
CA LYS A 293 -0.91 35.40 -12.33
C LYS A 293 -1.86 34.21 -12.45
N GLY A 294 -3.01 34.22 -11.77
CA GLY A 294 -3.91 33.07 -11.71
C GLY A 294 -4.40 32.61 -13.08
N ALA A 295 -4.86 33.52 -13.94
CA ALA A 295 -5.31 33.18 -15.30
C ALA A 295 -4.19 32.60 -16.18
N GLU A 296 -2.95 33.09 -16.02
CA GLU A 296 -1.79 32.56 -16.74
C GLU A 296 -1.45 31.14 -16.27
N LEU A 297 -1.47 30.90 -14.95
CA LEU A 297 -1.21 29.59 -14.35
C LEU A 297 -2.25 28.55 -14.75
N VAL A 298 -3.53 28.88 -14.68
CA VAL A 298 -4.61 27.97 -15.10
C VAL A 298 -4.49 27.62 -16.59
N ARG A 299 -4.17 28.58 -17.45
CA ARG A 299 -3.94 28.31 -18.88
C ARG A 299 -2.76 27.38 -19.11
N LYS A 300 -1.64 27.60 -18.41
CA LYS A 300 -0.42 26.78 -18.52
C LYS A 300 -0.58 25.38 -17.92
N LEU A 301 -1.50 25.20 -16.97
CA LEU A 301 -1.81 23.88 -16.41
C LEU A 301 -2.21 22.87 -17.49
N ALA A 302 -2.98 23.31 -18.49
CA ALA A 302 -3.42 22.48 -19.60
C ALA A 302 -2.25 21.91 -20.44
N ASP A 303 -1.09 22.56 -20.44
CA ASP A 303 0.11 22.08 -21.16
C ASP A 303 0.71 20.82 -20.49
N GLY A 304 0.34 20.55 -19.23
CA GLY A 304 0.81 19.38 -18.47
C GLY A 304 2.31 19.42 -18.12
N LYS A 305 2.93 20.60 -18.18
CA LYS A 305 4.37 20.81 -17.92
C LYS A 305 4.59 21.62 -16.65
N LEU A 306 5.75 21.41 -16.02
CA LEU A 306 6.21 22.27 -14.95
C LEU A 306 6.32 23.73 -15.46
N THR A 307 5.75 24.65 -14.70
CA THR A 307 5.71 26.08 -15.03
C THR A 307 6.24 26.89 -13.87
N ILE A 308 7.05 27.90 -14.18
CA ILE A 308 7.63 28.81 -13.19
C ILE A 308 7.27 30.24 -13.58
N LEU A 309 6.71 30.99 -12.64
CA LEU A 309 6.41 32.41 -12.81
C LEU A 309 6.99 33.20 -11.63
N HIS A 310 7.61 34.32 -11.95
CA HIS A 310 8.04 35.30 -10.96
C HIS A 310 6.95 36.37 -10.81
N ASP A 311 6.59 36.69 -9.58
CA ASP A 311 5.58 37.70 -9.25
C ASP A 311 5.94 38.45 -7.96
N ARG A 312 6.31 39.73 -8.07
CA ARG A 312 6.50 40.67 -6.95
C ARG A 312 7.22 40.07 -5.74
N GLN A 313 8.44 39.57 -5.93
CA GLN A 313 9.27 38.92 -4.91
C GLN A 313 8.75 37.55 -4.43
N ARG A 314 7.96 36.88 -5.26
CA ARG A 314 7.50 35.52 -5.03
C ARG A 314 7.73 34.68 -6.27
N LEU A 315 8.09 33.43 -6.05
CA LEU A 315 8.25 32.42 -7.07
C LEU A 315 7.07 31.45 -7.00
N LYS A 316 6.35 31.33 -8.12
CA LYS A 316 5.22 30.42 -8.29
C LYS A 316 5.65 29.26 -9.17
N VAL A 317 5.69 28.06 -8.60
CA VAL A 317 6.00 26.81 -9.29
C VAL A 317 4.72 25.98 -9.40
N LEU A 318 4.31 25.68 -10.62
CA LEU A 318 3.14 24.86 -10.91
C LEU A 318 3.61 23.52 -11.49
N ALA A 319 3.47 22.47 -10.70
CA ALA A 319 3.75 21.10 -11.11
C ALA A 319 2.44 20.41 -11.49
N ALA A 320 2.30 20.03 -12.76
CA ALA A 320 1.13 19.32 -13.25
C ALA A 320 1.19 17.83 -12.94
N PHE A 321 0.05 17.22 -12.59
CA PHE A 321 -0.11 15.77 -12.46
C PHE A 321 -1.46 15.35 -13.04
N ARG A 322 -1.55 14.10 -13.50
CA ARG A 322 -2.84 13.51 -13.88
C ARG A 322 -3.37 12.70 -12.70
N PRO A 323 -4.57 12.99 -12.17
CA PRO A 323 -5.12 12.27 -11.02
C PRO A 323 -5.35 10.79 -11.32
N ILE A 324 -5.77 10.47 -12.54
CA ILE A 324 -5.94 9.11 -13.07
C ILE A 324 -5.43 9.04 -14.51
N PRO A 325 -5.23 7.84 -15.10
CA PRO A 325 -4.93 7.71 -16.52
C PRO A 325 -5.98 8.43 -17.39
N ASP A 326 -5.52 9.09 -18.46
CA ASP A 326 -6.36 9.82 -19.44
C ASP A 326 -7.18 11.02 -18.92
N ALA A 327 -7.09 11.38 -17.63
CA ALA A 327 -7.67 12.60 -17.10
C ALA A 327 -6.89 13.86 -17.49
N GLN A 328 -7.59 15.00 -17.50
CA GLN A 328 -6.97 16.32 -17.64
C GLN A 328 -6.01 16.60 -16.46
N PRO A 329 -4.92 17.36 -16.68
CA PRO A 329 -3.94 17.63 -15.64
C PRO A 329 -4.52 18.53 -14.55
N TRP A 330 -4.36 18.08 -13.31
CA TRP A 330 -4.46 18.89 -12.10
C TRP A 330 -3.09 19.46 -11.78
N GLY A 331 -3.02 20.49 -10.94
CA GLY A 331 -1.80 21.21 -10.65
C GLY A 331 -1.54 21.34 -9.16
N VAL A 332 -0.28 21.23 -8.76
CA VAL A 332 0.17 21.68 -7.45
C VAL A 332 0.92 22.99 -7.63
N LEU A 333 0.41 24.04 -7.04
CA LEU A 333 1.01 25.35 -7.01
C LEU A 333 1.80 25.52 -5.71
N LEU A 334 3.09 25.77 -5.81
CA LEU A 334 3.93 26.26 -4.72
C LEU A 334 4.15 27.76 -4.95
N ASP A 335 3.69 28.58 -4.02
CA ASP A 335 3.90 30.02 -4.03
C ASP A 335 4.80 30.40 -2.85
N VAL A 336 6.06 30.70 -3.15
CA VAL A 336 7.13 30.89 -2.17
C VAL A 336 7.65 32.31 -2.20
N PRO A 337 7.85 32.99 -1.06
CA PRO A 337 8.58 34.25 -1.02
C PRO A 337 10.03 34.05 -1.51
N GLU A 338 10.51 34.90 -2.42
CA GLU A 338 11.89 34.81 -2.94
C GLU A 338 12.92 34.88 -1.81
N ASN A 339 12.68 35.69 -0.77
CA ASN A 339 13.59 35.78 0.38
C ASN A 339 13.64 34.50 1.24
N ALA A 340 12.66 33.60 1.13
CA ALA A 340 12.72 32.28 1.76
C ALA A 340 13.64 31.34 0.95
N LEU A 341 13.78 31.57 -0.36
CA LEU A 341 14.68 30.84 -1.26
C LEU A 341 16.12 31.37 -1.16
N THR A 342 16.29 32.68 -1.12
CA THR A 342 17.60 33.35 -1.16
C THR A 342 18.18 33.72 0.20
N GLY A 343 17.46 33.44 1.30
CA GLY A 343 17.92 33.73 2.67
C GLY A 343 19.36 33.27 2.97
N PRO A 344 19.73 32.00 2.70
CA PRO A 344 21.11 31.52 2.86
C PRO A 344 22.14 32.23 1.97
N ALA A 345 21.73 32.71 0.79
CA ALA A 345 22.62 33.46 -0.10
C ALA A 345 22.85 34.90 0.42
N GLU A 346 21.83 35.51 1.01
CA GLU A 346 21.94 36.85 1.59
C GLU A 346 22.78 36.84 2.89
N THR A 347 22.69 35.78 3.71
CA THR A 347 23.57 35.62 4.89
C THR A 347 25.03 35.44 4.48
N LEU A 348 25.29 34.64 3.45
CA LEU A 348 26.65 34.48 2.89
C LEU A 348 27.20 35.81 2.36
N LYS A 349 26.36 36.59 1.68
CA LYS A 349 26.71 37.94 1.23
C LYS A 349 27.07 38.86 2.39
N GLN A 350 26.32 38.84 3.49
CA GLN A 350 26.62 39.64 4.68
C GLN A 350 27.95 39.22 5.35
N GLU A 351 28.25 37.92 5.41
CA GLU A 351 29.53 37.42 5.91
C GLU A 351 30.70 37.83 5.01
N LEU A 352 30.56 37.73 3.68
CA LEU A 352 31.57 38.17 2.72
C LEU A 352 31.82 39.69 2.81
N ASP A 353 30.76 40.49 2.96
CA ASP A 353 30.86 41.95 3.11
C ASP A 353 31.58 42.34 4.43
N ALA A 354 31.36 41.60 5.52
CA ALA A 354 32.03 41.80 6.80
C ALA A 354 33.53 41.40 6.78
N LEU A 355 33.87 40.34 6.05
CA LEU A 355 35.26 39.92 5.84
C LEU A 355 36.03 40.93 4.97
N ASN A 356 35.41 41.46 3.91
CA ASN A 356 36.05 42.40 2.99
C ASN A 356 36.32 43.77 3.66
N THR A 357 35.40 44.26 4.48
CA THR A 357 35.58 45.51 5.26
C THR A 357 36.69 45.39 6.30
N SER A 358 36.78 44.24 6.99
CA SER A 358 37.86 43.98 7.94
C SER A 358 39.24 43.85 7.27
N GLY A 359 39.28 43.20 6.08
CA GLY A 359 40.49 43.07 5.27
C GLY A 359 41.01 44.42 4.76
N THR A 360 40.12 45.30 4.32
CA THR A 360 40.47 46.65 3.81
C THR A 360 41.12 47.52 4.88
N LEU A 361 40.62 47.50 6.12
CA LEU A 361 41.21 48.24 7.25
C LEU A 361 42.60 47.71 7.63
N LEU A 362 42.77 46.38 7.62
CA LEU A 362 44.04 45.75 7.90
C LEU A 362 45.08 46.10 6.82
N GLU A 363 44.74 46.01 5.53
CA GLU A 363 45.62 46.36 4.41
C GLU A 363 46.01 47.85 4.40
N LEU A 364 45.07 48.76 4.67
CA LEU A 364 45.37 50.19 4.79
C LEU A 364 46.29 50.49 5.99
N SER A 365 46.11 49.79 7.11
CA SER A 365 46.97 49.94 8.30
C SER A 365 48.39 49.39 8.05
N LEU A 366 48.52 48.26 7.35
CA LEU A 366 49.80 47.68 6.94
C LEU A 366 50.50 48.53 5.88
N GLY A 367 49.76 49.08 4.91
CA GLY A 367 50.28 50.00 3.90
C GLY A 367 50.80 51.31 4.51
N LEU A 368 50.06 51.88 5.46
CA LEU A 368 50.48 53.06 6.22
C LEU A 368 51.70 52.76 7.09
N ALA A 369 51.72 51.63 7.78
CA ALA A 369 52.87 51.19 8.56
C ALA A 369 54.11 50.95 7.68
N ALA A 370 53.96 50.32 6.52
CA ALA A 370 55.05 50.09 5.55
C ALA A 370 55.59 51.40 4.95
N ALA A 371 54.72 52.40 4.70
CA ALA A 371 55.13 53.73 4.26
C ALA A 371 55.92 54.49 5.34
N ILE A 372 55.47 54.41 6.60
CA ILE A 372 56.16 55.00 7.76
C ILE A 372 57.51 54.33 7.98
N VAL A 373 57.56 52.98 7.99
CA VAL A 373 58.79 52.21 8.16
C VAL A 373 59.76 52.43 7.01
N GLY A 374 59.29 52.51 5.76
CA GLY A 374 60.14 52.78 4.61
C GLY A 374 60.71 54.22 4.60
N LEU A 375 59.95 55.23 5.03
CA LEU A 375 60.46 56.60 5.25
C LEU A 375 61.51 56.64 6.37
N LEU A 376 61.33 55.81 7.41
CA LEU A 376 62.24 55.68 8.55
C LEU A 376 63.53 54.92 8.19
N LEU A 377 63.45 53.91 7.32
CA LEU A 377 64.58 53.16 6.78
C LEU A 377 65.42 53.97 5.77
N VAL A 378 64.79 54.82 4.94
CA VAL A 378 65.48 55.76 4.04
C VAL A 378 66.24 56.84 4.83
N TRP A 379 65.75 57.21 6.03
CA TRP A 379 66.42 58.12 6.96
C TRP A 379 67.59 57.44 7.71
N LEU A 380 67.46 56.17 8.09
CA LEU A 380 68.51 55.37 8.75
C LEU A 380 69.66 54.99 7.80
N MET A 381 69.37 54.64 6.53
CA MET A 381 70.39 54.30 5.53
C MET A 381 71.34 55.46 5.19
N ALA A 382 70.88 56.70 5.31
CA ALA A 382 71.71 57.89 5.08
C ALA A 382 72.78 58.13 6.16
N ARG A 383 72.74 57.39 7.29
CA ARG A 383 73.59 57.67 8.47
C ARG A 383 74.58 56.58 8.87
N GLY A 384 74.57 55.38 8.27
CA GLY A 384 75.27 54.24 8.92
C GLY A 384 75.98 53.17 8.07
N VAL A 385 76.05 53.26 6.73
CA VAL A 385 76.29 52.03 5.95
C VAL A 385 77.75 51.64 5.69
N THR A 386 78.75 52.53 5.73
CA THR A 386 80.09 52.16 5.21
C THR A 386 81.15 51.98 6.29
N ARG A 387 81.07 50.93 7.12
CA ARG A 387 82.27 50.14 7.54
C ARG A 387 82.13 48.87 8.43
N PRO A 388 81.07 48.55 9.21
CA PRO A 388 81.12 47.35 10.08
C PRO A 388 80.60 46.04 9.46
N ILE A 389 80.08 46.07 8.23
CA ILE A 389 79.37 44.93 7.58
C ILE A 389 80.26 43.68 7.37
N LEU A 390 81.59 43.80 7.42
CA LEU A 390 82.49 42.65 7.21
C LEU A 390 82.69 41.75 8.45
N GLY A 391 82.30 42.17 9.66
CA GLY A 391 82.51 41.39 10.89
C GLY A 391 81.41 40.35 11.19
N VAL A 392 80.14 40.66 10.87
CA VAL A 392 78.99 39.80 11.19
C VAL A 392 78.81 38.67 10.17
N ALA A 393 79.24 38.88 8.92
CA ALA A 393 79.20 37.86 7.86
C ALA A 393 80.08 36.63 8.19
N ALA A 394 81.14 36.79 8.99
CA ALA A 394 81.99 35.69 9.41
C ALA A 394 81.34 34.79 10.50
N MET A 395 80.43 35.34 11.32
CA MET A 395 79.76 34.57 12.39
C MET A 395 78.47 33.88 11.93
N LEU A 396 77.75 34.44 10.94
CA LEU A 396 76.64 33.75 10.26
C LEU A 396 77.13 32.53 9.46
N LYS A 397 78.38 32.54 9.01
CA LYS A 397 79.02 31.40 8.35
C LYS A 397 79.17 30.20 9.28
N ASP A 398 79.46 30.43 10.57
CA ASP A 398 79.70 29.38 11.58
C ASP A 398 78.40 28.68 12.02
N ILE A 399 77.27 29.39 12.01
CA ILE A 399 75.92 28.83 12.27
C ILE A 399 75.35 28.16 11.01
N ALA A 400 75.68 28.65 9.82
CA ALA A 400 75.28 28.03 8.55
C ALA A 400 76.09 26.76 8.19
N SER A 401 77.22 26.50 8.87
CA SER A 401 78.07 25.31 8.67
C SER A 401 78.11 24.34 9.86
N GLY A 402 77.31 24.55 10.92
CA GLY A 402 77.27 23.72 12.12
C GLY A 402 76.07 22.77 12.21
N GLU A 403 76.18 21.75 13.06
CA GLU A 403 75.23 20.62 13.26
C GLU A 403 73.86 21.00 13.90
N GLY A 404 73.25 22.14 13.56
CA GLY A 404 71.88 22.48 13.98
C GLY A 404 71.68 22.71 15.49
N ASP A 405 72.74 23.05 16.23
CA ASP A 405 72.68 23.27 17.69
C ASP A 405 72.10 24.65 18.05
N LEU A 406 70.79 24.69 18.25
CA LEU A 406 70.03 25.89 18.60
C LEU A 406 70.19 26.28 20.09
N THR A 407 70.92 25.51 20.90
CA THR A 407 71.16 25.82 22.32
C THR A 407 72.24 26.88 22.53
N ARG A 408 73.02 27.20 21.49
CA ARG A 408 74.06 28.24 21.54
C ARG A 408 73.46 29.64 21.56
N ARG A 409 74.16 30.57 22.20
CA ARG A 409 73.78 31.98 22.30
C ARG A 409 74.98 32.85 21.93
N LEU A 410 74.72 33.98 21.28
CA LEU A 410 75.75 34.97 20.98
C LEU A 410 76.07 35.77 22.25
N THR A 411 77.34 35.78 22.67
CA THR A 411 77.84 36.60 23.78
C THR A 411 78.61 37.80 23.24
N TYR A 412 78.03 38.99 23.39
CA TYR A 412 78.67 40.25 23.03
C TYR A 412 78.43 41.28 24.14
N GLN A 413 79.50 41.73 24.80
CA GLN A 413 79.43 42.46 26.07
C GLN A 413 79.45 44.00 25.92
N LYS A 414 79.46 44.55 24.70
CA LYS A 414 79.37 46.00 24.49
C LYS A 414 77.93 46.45 24.25
N GLN A 415 77.56 47.61 24.80
CA GLN A 415 76.25 48.24 24.65
C GLN A 415 76.22 49.15 23.41
N ASP A 416 76.51 48.56 22.24
CA ASP A 416 76.43 49.21 20.93
C ASP A 416 75.47 48.42 20.00
N GLU A 417 75.30 48.86 18.76
CA GLU A 417 74.35 48.28 17.79
C GLU A 417 74.63 46.79 17.49
N LEU A 418 75.84 46.29 17.73
CA LEU A 418 76.20 44.88 17.59
C LEU A 418 75.81 44.05 18.83
N GLY A 419 75.84 44.67 20.01
CA GLY A 419 75.23 44.10 21.22
C GLY A 419 73.72 44.01 21.13
N GLU A 420 73.08 44.98 20.48
CA GLU A 420 71.65 44.93 20.18
C GLU A 420 71.32 43.80 19.18
N LEU A 421 72.14 43.63 18.12
CA LEU A 421 71.98 42.53 17.15
C LEU A 421 72.17 41.14 17.78
N ALA A 422 73.17 40.95 18.64
CA ALA A 422 73.37 39.71 19.38
C ALA A 422 72.17 39.42 20.31
N GLY A 423 71.61 40.46 20.94
CA GLY A 423 70.38 40.38 21.73
C GLY A 423 69.14 39.97 20.91
N TRP A 424 68.93 40.59 19.75
CA TRP A 424 67.80 40.25 18.86
C TRP A 424 67.92 38.85 18.24
N PHE A 425 69.15 38.40 17.92
CA PHE A 425 69.39 37.04 17.44
C PHE A 425 69.11 35.98 18.51
N ASN A 426 69.50 36.23 19.76
CA ASN A 426 69.15 35.35 20.87
C ASN A 426 67.61 35.29 21.08
N ARG A 427 66.89 36.41 20.97
CA ARG A 427 65.41 36.43 21.00
C ARG A 427 64.75 35.69 19.83
N PHE A 428 65.39 35.66 18.66
CA PHE A 428 64.93 34.87 17.53
C PHE A 428 65.07 33.36 17.83
N LEU A 429 66.20 32.94 18.40
CA LEU A 429 66.38 31.55 18.86
C LEU A 429 65.38 31.19 19.97
N ASP A 430 65.06 32.10 20.90
CA ASP A 430 64.06 31.88 21.95
C ASP A 430 62.63 31.65 21.39
N LYS A 431 62.33 32.11 20.16
CA LYS A 431 61.08 31.79 19.45
C LYS A 431 61.17 30.54 18.58
N LEU A 432 62.34 30.28 18.00
CA LEU A 432 62.56 29.14 17.11
C LEU A 432 62.60 27.81 17.87
N GLN A 433 63.23 27.78 19.05
CA GLN A 433 63.31 26.59 19.90
C GLN A 433 61.93 25.99 20.26
N PRO A 434 60.97 26.74 20.85
CA PRO A 434 59.65 26.20 21.19
C PRO A 434 58.85 25.79 19.96
N THR A 435 59.08 26.43 18.80
CA THR A 435 58.42 26.08 17.54
C THR A 435 58.92 24.73 17.02
N ILE A 436 60.24 24.48 17.01
CA ILE A 436 60.80 23.17 16.64
C ILE A 436 60.38 22.08 17.65
N ALA A 437 60.29 22.41 18.94
CA ALA A 437 59.76 21.49 19.96
C ALA A 437 58.27 21.16 19.75
N GLU A 438 57.44 22.11 19.33
CA GLU A 438 56.03 21.89 18.96
C GLU A 438 55.90 21.03 17.69
N VAL A 439 56.75 21.24 16.69
CA VAL A 439 56.79 20.40 15.48
C VAL A 439 57.18 18.96 15.84
N LYS A 440 58.20 18.74 16.69
CA LYS A 440 58.55 17.40 17.20
C LYS A 440 57.35 16.73 17.89
N ARG A 441 56.63 17.44 18.76
CA ARG A 441 55.41 16.93 19.41
C ARG A 441 54.30 16.61 18.41
N SER A 442 54.10 17.45 17.40
CA SER A 442 53.09 17.27 16.35
C SER A 442 53.38 16.05 15.47
N VAL A 443 54.65 15.80 15.13
CA VAL A 443 55.09 14.60 14.39
C VAL A 443 54.87 13.33 15.21
N GLN A 444 55.16 13.35 16.52
CA GLN A 444 54.86 12.22 17.41
C GLN A 444 53.36 11.94 17.53
N ALA A 445 52.53 13.00 17.63
CA ALA A 445 51.08 12.85 17.63
C ALA A 445 50.56 12.26 16.31
N ALA A 446 51.07 12.72 15.16
CA ALA A 446 50.72 12.19 13.85
C ALA A 446 51.07 10.70 13.69
N ARG A 447 52.22 10.27 14.22
CA ARG A 447 52.60 8.85 14.27
C ARG A 447 51.63 8.04 15.14
N GLY A 448 51.28 8.55 16.33
CA GLY A 448 50.30 7.89 17.21
C GLY A 448 48.93 7.72 16.54
N THR A 449 48.45 8.74 15.82
CA THR A 449 47.22 8.67 15.04
C THR A 449 47.31 7.66 13.89
N ALA A 450 48.45 7.59 13.19
CA ALA A 450 48.66 6.61 12.12
C ALA A 450 48.67 5.16 12.66
N ASP A 451 49.31 4.91 13.80
CA ASP A 451 49.31 3.58 14.43
C ASP A 451 47.90 3.18 14.89
N GLN A 452 47.15 4.11 15.49
CA GLN A 452 45.74 3.90 15.86
C GLN A 452 44.87 3.61 14.63
N SER A 453 45.05 4.36 13.54
CA SER A 453 44.28 4.16 12.31
C SER A 453 44.59 2.82 11.65
N SER A 454 45.84 2.36 11.68
CA SER A 454 46.23 1.03 11.19
C SER A 454 45.62 -0.10 12.03
N ALA A 455 45.52 0.07 13.35
CA ALA A 455 44.87 -0.90 14.23
C ALA A 455 43.37 -1.01 13.93
N ILE A 456 42.68 0.13 13.80
CA ILE A 456 41.25 0.19 13.44
C ILE A 456 41.01 -0.46 12.07
N ALA A 457 41.87 -0.20 11.08
CA ALA A 457 41.76 -0.81 9.76
C ALA A 457 41.89 -2.34 9.80
N THR A 458 42.80 -2.87 10.62
CA THR A 458 42.99 -4.32 10.81
C THR A 458 41.79 -4.96 11.48
N GLU A 459 41.26 -4.33 12.54
CA GLU A 459 40.05 -4.78 13.24
C GLU A 459 38.83 -4.76 12.31
N THR A 460 38.68 -3.69 11.51
CA THR A 460 37.62 -3.57 10.51
C THR A 460 37.70 -4.70 9.48
N SER A 461 38.90 -5.01 8.96
CA SER A 461 39.09 -6.10 8.01
C SER A 461 38.69 -7.47 8.59
N ALA A 462 39.07 -7.75 9.84
CA ALA A 462 38.67 -8.98 10.52
C ALA A 462 37.15 -9.05 10.76
N GLY A 463 36.54 -7.91 11.11
CA GLY A 463 35.08 -7.77 11.22
C GLY A 463 34.36 -8.06 9.90
N MET A 464 34.90 -7.58 8.77
CA MET A 464 34.34 -7.84 7.44
C MET A 464 34.41 -9.32 7.05
N GLU A 465 35.49 -10.04 7.37
CA GLU A 465 35.56 -11.49 7.13
C GLU A 465 34.50 -12.27 7.94
N GLN A 466 34.26 -11.86 9.19
CA GLN A 466 33.20 -12.44 9.99
C GLN A 466 31.81 -12.14 9.41
N GLN A 467 31.56 -10.89 9.03
CA GLN A 467 30.31 -10.48 8.41
C GLN A 467 30.05 -11.25 7.11
N TYR A 468 31.06 -11.44 6.27
CA TYR A 468 30.95 -12.21 5.04
C TYR A 468 30.41 -13.63 5.28
N ARG A 469 30.94 -14.33 6.30
CA ARG A 469 30.44 -15.68 6.66
C ARG A 469 29.00 -15.66 7.16
N GLN A 470 28.60 -14.64 7.91
CA GLN A 470 27.22 -14.50 8.37
C GLN A 470 26.26 -14.23 7.21
N VAL A 471 26.67 -13.37 6.28
CA VAL A 471 25.90 -13.02 5.07
C VAL A 471 25.70 -14.27 4.18
N ASP A 472 26.74 -15.10 4.01
CA ASP A 472 26.66 -16.36 3.26
C ASP A 472 25.70 -17.38 3.90
N GLN A 473 25.68 -17.46 5.23
CA GLN A 473 24.72 -18.29 5.96
C GLN A 473 23.28 -17.80 5.78
N VAL A 474 23.06 -16.48 5.82
CA VAL A 474 21.72 -15.89 5.59
C VAL A 474 21.28 -16.11 4.14
N ALA A 475 22.19 -16.03 3.17
CA ALA A 475 21.90 -16.35 1.77
C ALA A 475 21.38 -17.80 1.62
N THR A 476 22.10 -18.74 2.24
CA THR A 476 21.74 -20.16 2.21
C THR A 476 20.39 -20.41 2.86
N ALA A 477 20.15 -19.84 4.05
CA ALA A 477 18.88 -19.97 4.76
C ALA A 477 17.71 -19.37 3.97
N SER A 478 17.93 -18.25 3.28
CA SER A 478 16.91 -17.60 2.44
C SER A 478 16.58 -18.46 1.21
N HIS A 479 17.58 -19.08 0.61
CA HIS A 479 17.38 -20.00 -0.50
C HIS A 479 16.60 -21.26 -0.07
N GLU A 480 16.94 -21.84 1.09
CA GLU A 480 16.17 -22.95 1.66
C GLU A 480 14.73 -22.54 2.01
N MET A 481 14.53 -21.31 2.51
CA MET A 481 13.21 -20.77 2.81
C MET A 481 12.34 -20.61 1.55
N SER A 482 12.90 -20.09 0.46
CA SER A 482 12.20 -19.98 -0.82
C SER A 482 11.79 -21.36 -1.38
N ALA A 483 12.71 -22.32 -1.36
CA ALA A 483 12.43 -23.69 -1.82
C ALA A 483 11.33 -24.37 -0.98
N THR A 484 11.43 -24.25 0.36
CA THR A 484 10.43 -24.84 1.27
C THR A 484 9.07 -24.15 1.14
N ALA A 485 9.02 -22.84 0.94
CA ALA A 485 7.79 -22.10 0.67
C ALA A 485 7.11 -22.58 -0.62
N GLN A 486 7.87 -22.80 -1.70
CA GLN A 486 7.35 -23.37 -2.95
C GLN A 486 6.80 -24.79 -2.77
N ASP A 487 7.47 -25.63 -1.98
CA ASP A 487 6.99 -26.98 -1.66
C ASP A 487 5.72 -26.96 -0.80
N VAL A 488 5.60 -26.02 0.15
CA VAL A 488 4.38 -25.80 0.93
C VAL A 488 3.24 -25.34 0.03
N ALA A 489 3.48 -24.40 -0.89
CA ALA A 489 2.47 -23.94 -1.85
C ALA A 489 1.97 -25.10 -2.73
N ARG A 490 2.88 -25.94 -3.23
CA ARG A 490 2.53 -27.15 -4.00
C ARG A 490 1.72 -28.14 -3.18
N SER A 491 2.11 -28.38 -1.94
CA SER A 491 1.41 -29.30 -1.03
C SER A 491 0.01 -28.81 -0.69
N ALA A 492 -0.15 -27.51 -0.45
CA ALA A 492 -1.44 -26.88 -0.22
C ALA A 492 -2.34 -26.95 -1.46
N ALA A 493 -1.79 -26.73 -2.66
CA ALA A 493 -2.54 -26.89 -3.91
C ALA A 493 -3.03 -28.34 -4.12
N GLN A 494 -2.18 -29.33 -3.81
CA GLN A 494 -2.56 -30.74 -3.85
C GLN A 494 -3.65 -31.07 -2.81
N ALA A 495 -3.54 -30.55 -1.60
CA ALA A 495 -4.54 -30.74 -0.55
C ALA A 495 -5.88 -30.07 -0.90
N ALA A 496 -5.87 -28.89 -1.54
CA ALA A 496 -7.07 -28.24 -2.07
C ALA A 496 -7.73 -29.09 -3.18
N GLN A 497 -6.93 -29.73 -4.04
CA GLN A 497 -7.47 -30.63 -5.06
C GLN A 497 -8.11 -31.88 -4.42
N ALA A 498 -7.43 -32.53 -3.47
CA ALA A 498 -7.98 -33.68 -2.76
C ALA A 498 -9.28 -33.34 -2.01
N ALA A 499 -9.36 -32.13 -1.43
CA ALA A 499 -10.59 -31.62 -0.82
C ALA A 499 -11.70 -31.45 -1.87
N ARG A 500 -11.42 -30.88 -3.04
CA ARG A 500 -12.41 -30.78 -4.14
C ARG A 500 -12.92 -32.16 -4.59
N ASP A 501 -12.03 -33.13 -4.73
CA ASP A 501 -12.40 -34.50 -5.10
C ASP A 501 -13.30 -35.14 -4.03
N ALA A 502 -13.03 -34.88 -2.74
CA ALA A 502 -13.86 -35.32 -1.62
C ALA A 502 -15.24 -34.62 -1.59
N ASP A 503 -15.32 -33.33 -1.93
CA ASP A 503 -16.61 -32.62 -2.07
C ASP A 503 -17.45 -33.24 -3.19
N GLN A 504 -16.82 -33.53 -4.33
CA GLN A 504 -17.48 -34.21 -5.44
C GLN A 504 -18.00 -35.60 -5.04
N ALA A 505 -17.17 -36.42 -4.38
CA ALA A 505 -17.59 -37.73 -3.87
C ALA A 505 -18.76 -37.62 -2.87
N THR A 506 -18.77 -36.58 -2.04
CA THR A 506 -19.86 -36.29 -1.09
C THR A 506 -21.16 -35.95 -1.82
N ARG A 507 -21.11 -35.14 -2.88
CA ARG A 507 -22.27 -34.80 -3.72
C ARG A 507 -22.81 -36.01 -4.47
N GLU A 508 -21.93 -36.85 -5.02
CA GLU A 508 -22.31 -38.11 -5.65
C GLU A 508 -22.98 -39.05 -4.64
N GLY A 509 -22.45 -39.13 -3.41
CA GLY A 509 -23.04 -39.87 -2.30
C GLY A 509 -24.44 -39.38 -1.93
N LEU A 510 -24.66 -38.06 -1.85
CA LEU A 510 -25.99 -37.47 -1.63
C LEU A 510 -26.97 -37.86 -2.75
N ALA A 511 -26.55 -37.86 -4.01
CA ALA A 511 -27.39 -38.27 -5.13
C ALA A 511 -27.73 -39.78 -5.13
N VAL A 512 -26.86 -40.63 -4.60
CA VAL A 512 -27.16 -42.06 -4.37
C VAL A 512 -28.19 -42.21 -3.24
N ILE A 513 -28.02 -41.47 -2.15
CA ILE A 513 -28.97 -41.46 -1.04
C ILE A 513 -30.35 -41.01 -1.50
N ASP A 514 -30.45 -39.95 -2.30
CA ASP A 514 -31.75 -39.42 -2.74
C ASP A 514 -32.55 -40.45 -3.58
N ARG A 515 -31.84 -41.19 -4.45
CA ARG A 515 -32.40 -42.34 -5.18
C ARG A 515 -32.81 -43.49 -4.25
N THR A 516 -32.03 -43.73 -3.20
CA THR A 516 -32.33 -44.76 -2.19
C THR A 516 -33.60 -44.39 -1.42
N THR A 517 -33.73 -43.14 -0.97
CA THR A 517 -34.95 -42.62 -0.31
C THR A 517 -36.17 -42.78 -1.20
N SER A 518 -36.06 -42.40 -2.47
CA SER A 518 -37.14 -42.56 -3.45
C SER A 518 -37.55 -44.03 -3.63
N SER A 519 -36.57 -44.95 -3.63
CA SER A 519 -36.81 -46.39 -3.79
C SER A 519 -37.49 -47.00 -2.55
N ILE A 520 -37.09 -46.57 -1.35
CA ILE A 520 -37.74 -46.97 -0.09
C ILE A 520 -39.18 -46.41 -0.04
N GLY A 521 -39.40 -45.17 -0.50
CA GLY A 521 -40.73 -44.58 -0.60
C GLY A 521 -41.64 -45.36 -1.55
N ALA A 522 -41.13 -45.75 -2.72
CA ALA A 522 -41.86 -46.60 -3.66
C ALA A 522 -42.15 -48.00 -3.09
N LEU A 523 -41.21 -48.59 -2.35
CA LEU A 523 -41.42 -49.86 -1.65
C LEU A 523 -42.54 -49.73 -0.62
N ALA A 524 -42.53 -48.69 0.21
CA ALA A 524 -43.57 -48.46 1.20
C ALA A 524 -44.96 -48.28 0.57
N ALA A 525 -45.05 -47.58 -0.57
CA ALA A 525 -46.28 -47.43 -1.34
C ALA A 525 -46.79 -48.79 -1.87
N ASN A 526 -45.94 -49.57 -2.53
CA ASN A 526 -46.30 -50.91 -3.04
C ASN A 526 -46.77 -51.85 -1.93
N MET A 527 -46.17 -51.75 -0.74
CA MET A 527 -46.59 -52.51 0.42
C MET A 527 -47.99 -52.10 0.91
N SER A 528 -48.28 -50.80 0.93
CA SER A 528 -49.60 -50.30 1.28
C SER A 528 -50.68 -50.77 0.29
N ASP A 529 -50.37 -50.78 -1.00
CA ASP A 529 -51.27 -51.30 -2.04
C ASP A 529 -51.51 -52.81 -1.86
N THR A 530 -50.44 -53.57 -1.60
CA THR A 530 -50.54 -55.03 -1.35
C THR A 530 -51.37 -55.33 -0.11
N MET A 531 -51.23 -54.53 0.97
CA MET A 531 -52.08 -54.66 2.17
C MET A 531 -53.57 -54.48 1.83
N ALA A 532 -53.91 -53.52 0.97
CA ALA A 532 -55.29 -53.30 0.55
C ALA A 532 -55.87 -54.47 -0.26
N GLU A 533 -55.07 -55.08 -1.16
CA GLU A 533 -55.49 -56.27 -1.90
C GLU A 533 -55.74 -57.48 -0.98
N ILE A 534 -54.84 -57.68 -0.01
CA ILE A 534 -54.94 -58.77 0.97
C ILE A 534 -56.13 -58.58 1.90
N GLU A 535 -56.44 -57.35 2.30
CA GLU A 535 -57.63 -57.03 3.08
C GLU A 535 -58.92 -57.29 2.28
N GLY A 536 -58.90 -57.02 0.97
CA GLY A 536 -59.95 -57.45 0.05
C GLY A 536 -60.12 -58.97 -0.01
N LEU A 537 -59.02 -59.73 -0.04
CA LEU A 537 -59.04 -61.20 0.01
C LEU A 537 -59.61 -61.72 1.33
N ALA A 538 -59.26 -61.09 2.45
CA ALA A 538 -59.80 -61.42 3.77
C ALA A 538 -61.33 -61.25 3.80
N GLN A 539 -61.84 -60.11 3.30
CA GLN A 539 -63.28 -59.85 3.21
C GLN A 539 -64.00 -60.85 2.28
N ASN A 540 -63.40 -61.20 1.15
CA ASN A 540 -63.97 -62.20 0.23
C ASN A 540 -64.02 -63.59 0.88
N SER A 541 -62.98 -63.96 1.64
CA SER A 541 -62.93 -65.22 2.38
C SER A 541 -64.00 -65.27 3.48
N GLU A 542 -64.27 -64.16 4.15
CA GLU A 542 -65.35 -64.03 5.14
C GLU A 542 -66.75 -64.20 4.50
N LYS A 543 -66.96 -63.58 3.33
CA LYS A 543 -68.19 -63.78 2.53
C LYS A 543 -68.36 -65.24 2.11
N ILE A 544 -67.30 -65.91 1.64
CA ILE A 544 -67.36 -67.33 1.27
C ILE A 544 -67.73 -68.17 2.51
N GLY A 545 -67.12 -67.90 3.67
CA GLY A 545 -67.49 -68.55 4.92
C GLY A 545 -68.99 -68.43 5.25
N SER A 546 -69.56 -67.24 5.06
CA SER A 546 -71.01 -67.02 5.26
C SER A 546 -71.87 -67.82 4.27
N VAL A 547 -71.44 -67.95 3.02
CA VAL A 547 -72.16 -68.74 2.00
C VAL A 547 -72.09 -70.22 2.32
N LEU A 548 -70.93 -70.73 2.75
CA LEU A 548 -70.75 -72.12 3.16
C LEU A 548 -71.68 -72.48 4.33
N GLU A 549 -71.86 -71.57 5.29
CA GLU A 549 -72.79 -71.79 6.40
C GLU A 549 -74.25 -71.90 5.95
N VAL A 550 -74.65 -71.11 4.95
CA VAL A 550 -75.99 -71.24 4.32
C VAL A 550 -76.11 -72.58 3.59
N ILE A 551 -75.10 -73.01 2.84
CA ILE A 551 -75.11 -74.31 2.13
C ILE A 551 -75.16 -75.47 3.14
N ARG A 552 -74.40 -75.39 4.23
CA ARG A 552 -74.43 -76.36 5.33
C ARG A 552 -75.83 -76.49 5.89
N SER A 553 -76.48 -75.36 6.17
CA SER A 553 -77.87 -75.31 6.65
C SER A 553 -78.86 -75.93 5.65
N ILE A 554 -78.72 -75.63 4.35
CA ILE A 554 -79.56 -76.23 3.30
C ILE A 554 -79.34 -77.75 3.20
N ALA A 555 -78.09 -78.21 3.25
CA ALA A 555 -77.77 -79.63 3.20
C ALA A 555 -78.31 -80.37 4.45
N GLU A 556 -78.25 -79.74 5.62
CA GLU A 556 -78.82 -80.27 6.87
C GLU A 556 -80.35 -80.35 6.81
N GLN A 557 -81.01 -79.31 6.29
CA GLN A 557 -82.45 -79.31 6.02
C GLN A 557 -82.84 -80.38 4.99
N THR A 558 -82.04 -80.54 3.92
CA THR A 558 -82.27 -81.53 2.86
C THR A 558 -82.11 -82.95 3.40
N ASN A 559 -81.12 -83.19 4.26
CA ASN A 559 -80.92 -84.45 4.95
C ASN A 559 -82.11 -84.81 5.87
N LEU A 560 -82.62 -83.83 6.62
CA LEU A 560 -83.83 -83.98 7.45
C LEU A 560 -85.10 -84.23 6.62
N LEU A 561 -85.28 -83.51 5.51
CA LEU A 561 -86.40 -83.71 4.57
C LEU A 561 -86.35 -85.10 3.93
N ALA A 562 -85.17 -85.53 3.48
CA ALA A 562 -84.94 -86.84 2.90
C ALA A 562 -85.16 -87.98 3.92
N LEU A 563 -84.74 -87.78 5.17
CA LEU A 563 -85.02 -88.72 6.25
C LEU A 563 -86.53 -88.87 6.50
N ASN A 564 -87.26 -87.76 6.58
CA ASN A 564 -88.72 -87.78 6.74
C ASN A 564 -89.41 -88.46 5.54
N ALA A 565 -88.94 -88.22 4.32
CA ALA A 565 -89.45 -88.88 3.12
C ALA A 565 -89.15 -90.38 3.09
N ALA A 566 -87.96 -90.82 3.53
CA ALA A 566 -87.59 -92.22 3.65
C ALA A 566 -88.43 -92.96 4.70
N ILE A 567 -88.71 -92.31 5.85
CA ILE A 567 -89.61 -92.83 6.88
C ILE A 567 -91.03 -93.04 6.32
N GLU A 568 -91.58 -92.05 5.61
CA GLU A 568 -92.94 -92.14 5.07
C GLU A 568 -93.03 -93.13 3.89
N ALA A 569 -91.97 -93.25 3.08
CA ALA A 569 -91.86 -94.26 2.03
C ALA A 569 -91.78 -95.70 2.59
N ALA A 570 -91.08 -95.91 3.71
CA ALA A 570 -91.07 -97.18 4.44
C ALA A 570 -92.46 -97.52 5.02
N ARG A 571 -93.23 -96.49 5.41
CA ARG A 571 -94.60 -96.59 5.93
C ARG A 571 -95.62 -97.03 4.87
N ALA A 572 -95.37 -96.69 3.60
CA ALA A 572 -96.22 -97.03 2.45
C ALA A 572 -95.98 -98.47 1.89
N GLY A 573 -95.04 -99.24 2.46
CA GLY A 573 -94.80 -100.64 2.07
C GLY A 573 -94.33 -100.82 0.62
N GLU A 574 -94.83 -101.85 -0.08
CA GLU A 574 -94.45 -102.18 -1.47
C GLU A 574 -94.67 -101.02 -2.46
N ALA A 575 -95.67 -100.15 -2.25
CA ALA A 575 -95.96 -99.00 -3.11
C ALA A 575 -94.93 -97.85 -2.96
N GLY A 576 -94.26 -97.76 -1.82
CA GLY A 576 -93.28 -96.70 -1.50
C GLY A 576 -91.83 -97.05 -1.86
N ARG A 577 -91.56 -98.27 -2.33
CA ARG A 577 -90.19 -98.80 -2.50
C ARG A 577 -89.32 -97.97 -3.45
N GLY A 578 -89.88 -97.46 -4.55
CA GLY A 578 -89.19 -96.58 -5.48
C GLY A 578 -88.86 -95.21 -4.87
N PHE A 579 -89.77 -94.65 -4.07
CA PHE A 579 -89.58 -93.38 -3.35
C PHE A 579 -88.56 -93.51 -2.21
N ALA A 580 -88.52 -94.65 -1.51
CA ALA A 580 -87.55 -94.91 -0.46
C ALA A 580 -86.10 -94.89 -0.99
N VAL A 581 -85.86 -95.51 -2.16
CA VAL A 581 -84.53 -95.50 -2.80
C VAL A 581 -84.11 -94.09 -3.20
N VAL A 582 -85.03 -93.28 -3.75
CA VAL A 582 -84.73 -91.89 -4.10
C VAL A 582 -84.49 -91.05 -2.85
N ALA A 583 -85.26 -91.24 -1.78
CA ALA A 583 -85.07 -90.53 -0.53
C ALA A 583 -83.73 -90.87 0.15
N ASP A 584 -83.32 -92.14 0.16
CA ASP A 584 -82.00 -92.55 0.66
C ASP A 584 -80.84 -92.00 -0.20
N GLU A 585 -81.02 -91.92 -1.52
CA GLU A 585 -80.02 -91.30 -2.43
C GLU A 585 -79.89 -89.79 -2.19
N VAL A 586 -81.02 -89.07 -2.00
CA VAL A 586 -81.02 -87.64 -1.64
C VAL A 586 -80.40 -87.43 -0.26
N ARG A 587 -80.66 -88.34 0.70
CA ARG A 587 -80.04 -88.29 2.03
C ARG A 587 -78.53 -88.45 1.95
N ASN A 588 -78.06 -89.44 1.18
CA ASN A 588 -76.62 -89.66 0.96
C ASN A 588 -75.97 -88.45 0.28
N LEU A 589 -76.64 -87.88 -0.73
CA LEU A 589 -76.16 -86.66 -1.41
C LEU A 589 -76.09 -85.46 -0.45
N ALA A 590 -77.08 -85.28 0.42
CA ALA A 590 -77.08 -84.21 1.42
C ALA A 590 -75.94 -84.40 2.46
N GLN A 591 -75.69 -85.63 2.89
CA GLN A 591 -74.58 -85.96 3.80
C GLN A 591 -73.21 -85.74 3.14
N ARG A 592 -73.04 -86.16 1.89
CA ARG A 592 -71.83 -85.86 1.09
C ARG A 592 -71.64 -84.36 0.87
N THR A 593 -72.74 -83.61 0.69
CA THR A 593 -72.69 -82.14 0.57
C THR A 593 -72.23 -81.51 1.88
N GLN A 594 -72.71 -81.98 3.04
CA GLN A 594 -72.23 -81.51 4.34
C GLN A 594 -70.74 -81.78 4.55
N GLU A 595 -70.25 -82.99 4.22
CA GLU A 595 -68.82 -83.31 4.31
C GLU A 595 -67.98 -82.40 3.40
N SER A 596 -68.38 -82.19 2.14
CA SER A 596 -67.65 -81.29 1.23
C SER A 596 -67.68 -79.82 1.67
N VAL A 597 -68.80 -79.36 2.25
CA VAL A 597 -68.90 -77.99 2.81
C VAL A 597 -67.98 -77.84 4.01
N GLU A 598 -67.88 -78.86 4.87
CA GLU A 598 -66.98 -78.87 6.03
C GLU A 598 -65.50 -78.87 5.61
N GLU A 599 -65.11 -79.68 4.62
CA GLU A 599 -63.77 -79.62 4.04
C GLU A 599 -63.46 -78.24 3.46
N THR A 600 -64.41 -77.64 2.73
CA THR A 600 -64.24 -76.30 2.16
C THR A 600 -64.13 -75.24 3.26
N ARG A 601 -64.90 -75.37 4.35
CA ARG A 601 -64.84 -74.48 5.52
C ARG A 601 -63.45 -74.49 6.14
N GLN A 602 -62.84 -75.65 6.32
CA GLN A 602 -61.48 -75.78 6.85
C GLN A 602 -60.44 -75.10 5.95
N VAL A 603 -60.58 -75.22 4.62
CA VAL A 603 -59.72 -74.51 3.66
C VAL A 603 -59.89 -72.99 3.78
N ILE A 604 -61.12 -72.49 3.95
CA ILE A 604 -61.38 -71.06 4.14
C ILE A 604 -60.85 -70.54 5.48
N GLU A 605 -60.95 -71.29 6.56
CA GLU A 605 -60.35 -70.93 7.85
C GLU A 605 -58.81 -70.87 7.77
N ALA A 606 -58.20 -71.83 7.09
CA ALA A 606 -56.76 -71.82 6.83
C ALA A 606 -56.36 -70.61 5.98
N LEU A 607 -57.16 -70.27 4.95
CA LEU A 607 -56.95 -69.09 4.11
C LEU A 607 -57.05 -67.80 4.94
N GLN A 608 -58.08 -67.64 5.77
CA GLN A 608 -58.26 -66.47 6.64
C GLN A 608 -57.09 -66.29 7.62
N ASN A 609 -56.63 -67.38 8.24
CA ASN A 609 -55.47 -67.34 9.13
C ASN A 609 -54.18 -66.97 8.38
N GLY A 610 -53.92 -67.58 7.23
CA GLY A 610 -52.78 -67.21 6.39
C GLY A 610 -52.83 -65.75 5.93
N THR A 611 -54.01 -65.25 5.60
CA THR A 611 -54.21 -63.84 5.20
C THR A 611 -53.84 -62.88 6.35
N ARG A 612 -54.24 -63.19 7.59
CA ARG A 612 -53.87 -62.38 8.78
C ARG A 612 -52.36 -62.38 9.05
N GLU A 613 -51.69 -63.53 8.91
CA GLU A 613 -50.23 -63.60 9.07
C GLU A 613 -49.51 -62.72 8.04
N VAL A 614 -49.95 -62.74 6.79
CA VAL A 614 -49.35 -61.89 5.74
C VAL A 614 -49.58 -60.41 6.02
N VAL A 615 -50.77 -59.99 6.48
CA VAL A 615 -51.02 -58.59 6.89
C VAL A 615 -50.04 -58.17 8.00
N GLY A 616 -49.84 -59.01 9.03
CA GLY A 616 -48.89 -58.73 10.10
C GLY A 616 -47.44 -58.59 9.62
N ALA A 617 -47.01 -59.46 8.69
CA ALA A 617 -45.68 -59.38 8.08
C ALA A 617 -45.49 -58.12 7.21
N MET A 618 -46.55 -57.70 6.50
CA MET A 618 -46.55 -56.47 5.71
C MET A 618 -46.51 -55.22 6.58
N ASP A 619 -47.29 -55.15 7.67
CA ASP A 619 -47.22 -54.03 8.62
C ASP A 619 -45.81 -53.90 9.23
N HIS A 620 -45.20 -55.01 9.62
CA HIS A 620 -43.84 -55.01 10.16
C HIS A 620 -42.83 -54.49 9.14
N SER A 621 -42.90 -54.99 7.91
CA SER A 621 -41.99 -54.59 6.83
C SER A 621 -42.21 -53.12 6.41
N HIS A 622 -43.44 -52.60 6.49
CA HIS A 622 -43.77 -51.19 6.23
C HIS A 622 -43.15 -50.28 7.29
N ARG A 623 -43.26 -50.63 8.58
CA ARG A 623 -42.57 -49.92 9.68
C ARG A 623 -41.05 -49.96 9.52
N GLN A 624 -40.51 -51.08 9.05
CA GLN A 624 -39.08 -51.22 8.81
C GLN A 624 -38.60 -50.32 7.65
N ALA A 625 -39.38 -50.21 6.58
CA ALA A 625 -39.12 -49.26 5.49
C ALA A 625 -39.14 -47.80 5.99
N GLN A 626 -40.11 -47.42 6.82
CA GLN A 626 -40.17 -46.09 7.45
C GLN A 626 -38.94 -45.80 8.32
N GLY A 627 -38.51 -46.77 9.14
CA GLY A 627 -37.27 -46.63 9.93
C GLY A 627 -36.01 -46.49 9.05
N GLY A 628 -36.01 -47.12 7.87
CA GLY A 628 -34.96 -46.94 6.86
C GLY A 628 -34.87 -45.49 6.35
N VAL A 629 -36.00 -44.82 6.15
CA VAL A 629 -36.03 -43.40 5.73
C VAL A 629 -35.42 -42.50 6.81
N GLU A 630 -35.71 -42.73 8.09
CA GLU A 630 -35.12 -41.97 9.19
C GLU A 630 -33.58 -42.13 9.25
N GLN A 631 -33.08 -43.35 9.13
CA GLN A 631 -31.64 -43.61 9.11
C GLN A 631 -30.95 -42.93 7.91
N VAL A 632 -31.60 -42.94 6.75
CA VAL A 632 -31.12 -42.22 5.57
C VAL A 632 -31.07 -40.71 5.81
N GLY A 633 -32.06 -40.12 6.49
CA GLY A 633 -32.05 -38.71 6.87
C GLY A 633 -30.87 -38.32 7.77
N GLN A 634 -30.46 -39.21 8.68
CA GLN A 634 -29.26 -39.00 9.50
C GLN A 634 -27.98 -39.02 8.63
N ALA A 635 -27.90 -39.94 7.67
CA ALA A 635 -26.77 -40.02 6.74
C ALA A 635 -26.65 -38.77 5.84
N VAL A 636 -27.78 -38.21 5.37
CA VAL A 636 -27.81 -36.93 4.63
C VAL A 636 -27.19 -35.82 5.47
N THR A 637 -27.61 -35.70 6.73
CA THR A 637 -27.10 -34.64 7.64
C THR A 637 -25.59 -34.79 7.86
N ALA A 638 -25.10 -36.02 8.01
CA ALA A 638 -23.67 -36.28 8.17
C ALA A 638 -22.86 -35.90 6.92
N LEU A 639 -23.32 -36.27 5.72
CA LEU A 639 -22.66 -35.91 4.45
C LEU A 639 -22.67 -34.40 4.21
N GLN A 640 -23.76 -33.70 4.54
CA GLN A 640 -23.81 -32.23 4.44
C GLN A 640 -22.77 -31.55 5.34
N ARG A 641 -22.58 -32.05 6.58
CA ARG A 641 -21.52 -31.56 7.48
C ARG A 641 -20.12 -31.84 6.93
N ILE A 642 -19.92 -33.00 6.31
CA ILE A 642 -18.65 -33.33 5.63
C ILE A 642 -18.39 -32.35 4.48
N GLY A 643 -19.38 -32.10 3.62
CA GLY A 643 -19.23 -31.13 2.50
C GLY A 643 -18.90 -29.71 2.98
N GLN A 644 -19.53 -29.25 4.07
CA GLN A 644 -19.18 -27.97 4.70
C GLN A 644 -17.74 -27.95 5.22
N ALA A 645 -17.31 -28.99 5.93
CA ALA A 645 -15.94 -29.09 6.44
C ALA A 645 -14.90 -29.14 5.31
N VAL A 646 -15.20 -29.85 4.23
CA VAL A 646 -14.34 -29.93 3.03
C VAL A 646 -14.22 -28.58 2.32
N THR A 647 -15.31 -27.81 2.28
CA THR A 647 -15.28 -26.44 1.74
C THR A 647 -14.32 -25.56 2.54
N VAL A 648 -14.39 -25.61 3.88
CA VAL A 648 -13.46 -24.88 4.76
C VAL A 648 -12.01 -25.33 4.55
N ILE A 649 -11.75 -26.63 4.40
CA ILE A 649 -10.40 -27.15 4.12
C ILE A 649 -9.87 -26.64 2.79
N THR A 650 -10.72 -26.56 1.76
CA THR A 650 -10.36 -26.00 0.45
C THR A 650 -9.92 -24.55 0.58
N ASP A 651 -10.71 -23.73 1.29
CA ASP A 651 -10.41 -22.32 1.49
C ASP A 651 -9.12 -22.11 2.30
N MET A 652 -8.92 -22.89 3.36
CA MET A 652 -7.69 -22.87 4.16
C MET A 652 -6.46 -23.20 3.31
N ASN A 653 -6.54 -24.22 2.46
CA ASN A 653 -5.42 -24.61 1.61
C ASN A 653 -5.10 -23.55 0.56
N LEU A 654 -6.09 -22.84 0.03
CA LEU A 654 -5.85 -21.70 -0.88
C LEU A 654 -5.15 -20.54 -0.15
N GLN A 655 -5.53 -20.27 1.10
CA GLN A 655 -4.83 -19.27 1.93
C GLN A 655 -3.39 -19.67 2.25
N ILE A 656 -3.15 -20.95 2.60
CA ILE A 656 -1.79 -21.47 2.84
C ILE A 656 -0.94 -21.35 1.58
N ALA A 657 -1.48 -21.68 0.40
CA ALA A 657 -0.77 -21.54 -0.86
C ALA A 657 -0.37 -20.08 -1.13
N SER A 658 -1.31 -19.14 -0.95
CA SER A 658 -1.05 -17.70 -1.13
C SER A 658 0.00 -17.19 -0.13
N ALA A 659 -0.09 -17.58 1.14
CA ALA A 659 0.88 -17.17 2.16
C ALA A 659 2.29 -17.75 1.87
N ALA A 660 2.37 -18.96 1.33
CA ALA A 660 3.62 -19.57 0.94
C ALA A 660 4.22 -18.91 -0.32
N GLU A 661 3.42 -18.47 -1.28
CA GLU A 661 3.91 -17.65 -2.41
C GLU A 661 4.47 -16.31 -1.92
N GLU A 662 3.81 -15.65 -0.98
CA GLU A 662 4.30 -14.42 -0.36
C GLU A 662 5.61 -14.65 0.40
N GLN A 663 5.73 -15.74 1.16
CA GLN A 663 6.99 -16.13 1.81
C GLN A 663 8.13 -16.37 0.81
N SER A 664 7.85 -16.98 -0.35
CA SER A 664 8.85 -17.16 -1.40
C SER A 664 9.33 -15.83 -1.96
N ALA A 665 8.42 -14.89 -2.20
CA ALA A 665 8.76 -13.56 -2.70
C ALA A 665 9.62 -12.77 -1.70
N VAL A 666 9.26 -12.82 -0.41
CA VAL A 666 10.06 -12.19 0.66
C VAL A 666 11.45 -12.84 0.76
N ALA A 667 11.54 -14.17 0.63
CA ALA A 667 12.83 -14.86 0.65
C ALA A 667 13.73 -14.46 -0.54
N GLU A 668 13.16 -14.26 -1.73
CA GLU A 668 13.88 -13.74 -2.90
C GLU A 668 14.36 -12.30 -2.69
N GLU A 669 13.53 -11.44 -2.07
CA GLU A 669 13.92 -10.08 -1.70
C GLU A 669 15.08 -10.07 -0.70
N ILE A 670 15.02 -10.91 0.34
CA ILE A 670 16.11 -11.09 1.29
C ILE A 670 17.39 -11.51 0.57
N ASN A 671 17.30 -12.43 -0.39
CA ASN A 671 18.46 -12.88 -1.16
C ASN A 671 19.09 -11.73 -1.98
N SER A 672 18.26 -10.85 -2.57
CA SER A 672 18.73 -9.64 -3.25
C SER A 672 19.41 -8.64 -2.30
N ASN A 673 18.82 -8.42 -1.12
CA ASN A 673 19.39 -7.58 -0.08
C ASN A 673 20.74 -8.13 0.44
N VAL A 674 20.83 -9.45 0.60
CA VAL A 674 22.05 -10.16 0.98
C VAL A 674 23.16 -9.99 -0.05
N ALA A 675 22.84 -10.03 -1.35
CA ALA A 675 23.81 -9.73 -2.41
C ALA A 675 24.34 -8.29 -2.29
N THR A 676 23.45 -7.32 -2.04
CA THR A 676 23.84 -5.91 -1.84
C THR A 676 24.74 -5.74 -0.61
N ILE A 677 24.44 -6.43 0.50
CA ILE A 677 25.27 -6.40 1.71
C ILE A 677 26.65 -6.98 1.41
N ARG A 678 26.72 -8.07 0.64
CA ARG A 678 27.99 -8.69 0.22
C ARG A 678 28.87 -7.72 -0.55
N ASP A 679 28.31 -6.98 -1.51
CA ASP A 679 29.02 -5.96 -2.30
C ASP A 679 29.55 -4.83 -1.40
N VAL A 680 28.75 -4.39 -0.42
CA VAL A 680 29.16 -3.38 0.56
C VAL A 680 30.28 -3.91 1.47
N THR A 681 30.19 -5.16 1.94
CA THR A 681 31.23 -5.81 2.74
C THR A 681 32.55 -5.91 1.96
N GLU A 682 32.50 -6.25 0.67
CA GLU A 682 33.68 -6.28 -0.20
C GLU A 682 34.30 -4.88 -0.38
N SER A 683 33.46 -3.87 -0.62
CA SER A 683 33.92 -2.47 -0.71
C SER A 683 34.57 -1.98 0.58
N LEU A 684 33.96 -2.28 1.74
CA LEU A 684 34.50 -1.92 3.05
C LEU A 684 35.81 -2.64 3.36
N SER A 685 35.95 -3.91 2.97
CA SER A 685 37.22 -4.62 3.06
C SER A 685 38.31 -3.94 2.24
N GLY A 686 37.99 -3.53 1.00
CA GLY A 686 38.89 -2.75 0.15
C GLY A 686 39.30 -1.42 0.77
N GLN A 687 38.35 -0.68 1.35
CA GLN A 687 38.61 0.60 2.03
C GLN A 687 39.46 0.42 3.30
N ALA A 688 39.23 -0.63 4.08
CA ALA A 688 40.05 -0.95 5.25
C ALA A 688 41.50 -1.25 4.85
N ASN A 689 41.72 -2.02 3.77
CA ASN A 689 43.05 -2.30 3.25
C ASN A 689 43.76 -1.02 2.75
N GLU A 690 43.03 -0.14 2.06
CA GLU A 690 43.55 1.16 1.64
C GLU A 690 43.92 2.05 2.84
N SER A 691 43.07 2.09 3.87
CA SER A 691 43.33 2.84 5.11
C SER A 691 44.58 2.34 5.84
N ALA A 692 44.79 1.02 5.88
CA ALA A 692 46.01 0.42 6.40
C ALA A 692 47.25 0.87 5.61
N ARG A 693 47.17 0.90 4.28
CA ARG A 693 48.26 1.37 3.39
C ARG A 693 48.57 2.87 3.57
N VAL A 694 47.55 3.70 3.69
CA VAL A 694 47.70 5.14 3.97
C VAL A 694 48.34 5.35 5.35
N SER A 695 47.90 4.60 6.36
CA SER A 695 48.47 4.64 7.71
C SER A 695 49.95 4.26 7.73
N GLN A 696 50.35 3.21 6.99
CA GLN A 696 51.76 2.84 6.81
C GLN A 696 52.58 3.95 6.15
N SER A 697 52.01 4.62 5.13
CA SER A 697 52.66 5.73 4.44
C SER A 697 52.84 6.95 5.35
N LEU A 698 51.82 7.27 6.17
CA LEU A 698 51.88 8.33 7.18
C LEU A 698 52.93 8.02 8.25
N ASN A 699 53.01 6.78 8.72
CA ASN A 699 54.04 6.35 9.67
C ASN A 699 55.45 6.54 9.07
N SER A 700 55.64 6.13 7.80
CA SER A 700 56.91 6.35 7.07
C SER A 700 57.27 7.84 6.97
N LEU A 701 56.32 8.70 6.58
CA LEU A 701 56.54 10.14 6.48
C LEU A 701 56.81 10.78 7.83
N ALA A 702 56.09 10.37 8.88
CA ALA A 702 56.33 10.83 10.25
C ALA A 702 57.73 10.44 10.74
N ASN A 703 58.21 9.23 10.42
CA ASN A 703 59.58 8.81 10.73
C ASN A 703 60.62 9.65 9.98
N GLN A 704 60.37 9.97 8.71
CA GLN A 704 61.26 10.84 7.93
C GLN A 704 61.30 12.27 8.51
N GLN A 705 60.14 12.83 8.88
CA GLN A 705 60.08 14.15 9.51
C GLN A 705 60.74 14.15 10.89
N GLN A 706 60.55 13.11 11.69
CA GLN A 706 61.24 12.94 12.97
C GLN A 706 62.76 12.95 12.77
N ALA A 707 63.28 12.20 11.80
CA ALA A 707 64.71 12.18 11.48
C ALA A 707 65.26 13.55 11.02
N LEU A 708 64.48 14.32 10.26
CA LEU A 708 64.83 15.69 9.88
C LEU A 708 64.83 16.63 11.09
N MET A 709 63.87 16.47 12.01
CA MET A 709 63.79 17.29 13.22
C MET A 709 64.87 16.93 14.24
N ASP A 710 65.34 15.70 14.28
CA ASP A 710 66.43 15.25 15.16
C ASP A 710 67.80 15.81 14.79
N GLN A 711 67.94 16.40 13.58
CA GLN A 711 69.11 17.20 13.20
C GLN A 711 69.22 18.51 14.00
N PHE A 712 68.11 18.98 14.59
CA PHE A 712 68.10 20.16 15.43
C PHE A 712 68.18 19.79 16.90
N ARG A 713 69.20 20.33 17.59
CA ARG A 713 69.33 20.25 19.04
C ARG A 713 68.65 21.47 19.65
N VAL A 714 67.54 21.24 20.33
CA VAL A 714 66.64 22.24 20.90
C VAL A 714 66.69 22.25 22.42
#